data_AF-A0A1F3KY20-F1
#
_entry.id   AF-A0A1F3KY20-F1
#
_cell.length_a   1.000
_cell.length_b   1.000
_cell.length_c   1.000
_cell.angle_alpha   90.00
_cell.angle_beta   90.00
_cell.angle_gamma   90.00
#
_symmetry.space_group_name_H-M   'P 1'
#
loop_
_entity.id
_entity.type
_entity.pdbx_description
1 polymer ?
#
loop_
_entity_poly.entity_id
_entity_poly.type
_entity_poly.pdbx_seq_one_letter_code
_entity_poly.pdbx_strand_id
1 'polypeptide(L)'
;MNLSIIIPLYNEETLIPKLLNKLLRVKLPDFVTSHEIIIVDDCSKDSSFSVVSEFIKDKEFIRLLKHDVNKGKGAAVRTGIENAKGDIFLVQDADLELNPADIPKMLEAMHELNVEFVNGSRYLAGVNRPLSSFKRYAGNRFFTLLTSVLIDVKITDMACGYKLIHRNLYEKIQLEENRFGFEAELILKALKIKRNNIAEVPVQYFPRNEGEGKKLKSSDAFKILFTIFKYGVFKTNSFQSFFKKIRLTENGKFSPSKLFLGLIMLVLLAFVSSQTRWVNKRLVLQSDVLSYYSYLPASFIYSDITCRFTENYKGPHHFIIYSEKLPNGNRVIKTSMGLSLMYMPFFLTGHAMAYITGYDTGGYSVPYKLFLMISALFYLFIGLYYLRKSLLYYFNSTITIITLISIVFGTNLFFYSCVEALMSHSFSFSLFSIFIYLTIKWHQKNTIKNSLLLGFIFGLISLIRPTNSLIILVFIFWGISGYKDFIKRITLFLQNYIHILLIALFTFLVWLPQIIYWKYVTGDFFFYSYGEEGFNWASPHIIDGLFSFRKGWFLYTPLMLLAVLGIPLLIKNKKGLFFPIILFTIINVYVILSWWCWWYGGGFGLRAFIESYSLLAFPLAIFIQRGFFQSKIYKTFSFLLIAFFIFLNIFQTLQYDKGYIHYDSMTQKAYWKNFLYLGDNNQIWKYIESPYYSTENNTKPNLPDGMNYVKNIDPSKKYIISSVNCNSILGVKIIENGQAVIQHTNDPNTHSLFNFEKLSDGSYIIKLNNTKMCLDIPNFAKEEGTKVLIWELNGGDNQRFYISINTDSTYNIISKNSFKYFDIYNGSCDPGTPLIIWEANKQKNQLFKLIPADN
;
A
#
# COMPACT_ATOMS: atom_id res chain seq x y z
N MET A 1 44.73 -35.77 -13.64
CA MET A 1 44.41 -34.42 -13.11
C MET A 1 44.62 -34.43 -11.61
N ASN A 2 45.11 -33.33 -11.03
CA ASN A 2 45.31 -33.21 -9.58
C ASN A 2 44.17 -32.40 -8.93
N LEU A 3 43.55 -32.92 -7.88
CA LEU A 3 42.39 -32.30 -7.22
C LEU A 3 42.77 -31.66 -5.88
N SER A 4 42.38 -30.41 -5.65
CA SER A 4 42.44 -29.78 -4.33
C SER A 4 41.02 -29.51 -3.80
N ILE A 5 40.68 -30.13 -2.68
CA ILE A 5 39.40 -29.94 -1.98
C ILE A 5 39.59 -28.86 -0.91
N ILE A 6 38.82 -27.77 -1.01
CA ILE A 6 38.99 -26.58 -0.18
C ILE A 6 37.81 -26.46 0.77
N ILE A 7 38.10 -26.46 2.07
CA ILE A 7 37.11 -26.47 3.13
C ILE A 7 37.23 -25.18 3.95
N PRO A 8 36.35 -24.18 3.74
CA PRO A 8 36.27 -23.04 4.64
C PRO A 8 35.65 -23.48 5.98
N LEU A 9 36.36 -23.22 7.08
CA LEU A 9 35.99 -23.66 8.42
C LEU A 9 35.73 -22.44 9.32
N TYR A 10 34.57 -22.43 9.99
CA TYR A 10 34.26 -21.45 11.03
C TYR A 10 33.19 -21.98 11.99
N ASN A 11 33.60 -22.31 13.21
CA ASN A 11 32.75 -22.83 14.28
C ASN A 11 31.95 -24.10 13.90
N GLU A 12 32.64 -25.17 13.51
CA GLU A 12 32.03 -26.45 13.09
C GLU A 12 32.68 -27.67 13.78
N GLU A 13 33.04 -27.56 15.06
CA GLU A 13 33.83 -28.56 15.81
C GLU A 13 33.22 -29.98 15.79
N THR A 14 31.88 -30.08 15.74
CA THR A 14 31.15 -31.36 15.79
C THR A 14 31.02 -32.05 14.44
N LEU A 15 31.05 -31.29 13.34
CA LEU A 15 30.74 -31.78 12.00
C LEU A 15 31.98 -31.98 11.14
N ILE A 16 33.03 -31.19 11.36
CA ILE A 16 34.26 -31.29 10.58
C ILE A 16 34.90 -32.71 10.63
N PRO A 17 34.94 -33.45 11.76
CA PRO A 17 35.51 -34.80 11.76
C PRO A 17 34.66 -35.78 10.96
N LYS A 18 33.32 -35.62 10.99
CA LYS A 18 32.39 -36.46 10.24
C LYS A 18 32.54 -36.22 8.74
N LEU A 19 32.72 -34.96 8.34
CA LEU A 19 33.00 -34.59 6.95
C LEU A 19 34.31 -35.19 6.45
N LEU A 20 35.40 -35.03 7.21
CA LEU A 20 36.70 -35.56 6.82
C LEU A 20 36.67 -37.08 6.68
N ASN A 21 36.05 -37.79 7.63
CA ASN A 21 35.85 -39.25 7.50
C ASN A 21 35.04 -39.65 6.27
N LYS A 22 34.05 -38.86 5.84
CA LYS A 22 33.32 -39.12 4.59
C LYS A 22 34.19 -38.88 3.36
N LEU A 23 34.97 -37.80 3.33
CA LEU A 23 35.88 -37.47 2.23
C LEU A 23 36.93 -38.57 2.02
N LEU A 24 37.51 -39.10 3.10
CA LEU A 24 38.48 -40.20 3.05
C LEU A 24 37.92 -41.49 2.43
N ARG A 25 36.60 -41.66 2.41
CA ARG A 25 35.92 -42.85 1.85
C ARG A 25 35.44 -42.64 0.41
N VAL A 26 35.57 -41.43 -0.14
CA VAL A 26 35.16 -41.14 -1.51
C VAL A 26 36.14 -41.83 -2.46
N LYS A 27 35.61 -42.70 -3.33
CA LYS A 27 36.38 -43.26 -4.45
C LYS A 27 36.41 -42.25 -5.59
N LEU A 28 37.58 -41.73 -5.90
CA LEU A 28 37.78 -40.78 -7.00
C LEU A 28 37.92 -41.54 -8.33
N PRO A 29 37.54 -40.94 -9.46
CA PRO A 29 37.74 -41.55 -10.78
C PRO A 29 39.22 -41.79 -11.11
N ASP A 30 39.52 -42.81 -11.92
CA ASP A 30 40.90 -43.24 -12.23
C ASP A 30 41.76 -42.15 -12.89
N PHE A 31 41.14 -41.17 -13.57
CA PHE A 31 41.86 -40.05 -14.18
C PHE A 31 42.34 -39.00 -13.16
N VAL A 32 41.95 -39.12 -11.89
CA VAL A 32 42.44 -38.28 -10.79
C VAL A 32 43.68 -38.92 -10.20
N THR A 33 44.84 -38.37 -10.54
CA THR A 33 46.17 -38.93 -10.25
C THR A 33 46.63 -38.65 -8.83
N SER A 34 46.17 -37.54 -8.24
CA SER A 34 46.43 -37.19 -6.84
C SER A 34 45.35 -36.25 -6.32
N HIS A 35 45.19 -36.20 -5.00
CA HIS A 35 44.31 -35.23 -4.35
C HIS A 35 44.90 -34.71 -3.04
N GLU A 36 44.51 -33.50 -2.66
CA GLU A 36 44.81 -32.89 -1.36
C GLU A 36 43.55 -32.25 -0.77
N ILE A 37 43.54 -32.06 0.54
CA ILE A 37 42.48 -31.34 1.26
C ILE A 37 43.11 -30.14 1.97
N ILE A 38 42.62 -28.94 1.67
CA ILE A 38 43.07 -27.70 2.30
C ILE A 38 41.93 -27.13 3.12
N ILE A 39 42.11 -27.13 4.44
CA ILE A 39 41.16 -26.60 5.40
C ILE A 39 41.63 -25.22 5.80
N VAL A 40 40.77 -24.22 5.70
CA VAL A 40 41.09 -22.83 6.07
C VAL A 40 40.20 -22.41 7.22
N ASP A 41 40.78 -22.39 8.42
CA ASP A 41 40.12 -21.90 9.63
C ASP A 41 40.05 -20.36 9.63
N ASP A 42 38.84 -19.83 9.46
CA ASP A 42 38.58 -18.38 9.37
C ASP A 42 38.39 -17.76 10.77
N CYS A 43 39.35 -18.04 11.66
CA CYS A 43 39.37 -17.59 13.05
C CYS A 43 38.19 -18.16 13.86
N SER A 44 38.08 -19.49 13.94
CA SER A 44 37.05 -20.14 14.76
C SER A 44 37.22 -19.80 16.25
N LYS A 45 36.09 -19.68 16.95
CA LYS A 45 36.04 -19.40 18.41
C LYS A 45 35.79 -20.64 19.26
N ASP A 46 35.41 -21.74 18.63
CA ASP A 46 35.21 -23.04 19.26
C ASP A 46 36.46 -23.93 19.09
N SER A 47 36.33 -25.23 19.36
CA SER A 47 37.44 -26.18 19.29
C SER A 47 37.77 -26.65 17.87
N SER A 48 37.17 -26.06 16.81
CA SER A 48 37.31 -26.52 15.42
C SER A 48 38.77 -26.66 15.00
N PHE A 49 39.60 -25.66 15.30
CA PHE A 49 41.02 -25.68 14.93
C PHE A 49 41.79 -26.82 15.60
N SER A 50 41.61 -27.00 16.91
CA SER A 50 42.27 -28.07 17.67
C SER A 50 41.83 -29.46 17.20
N VAL A 51 40.53 -29.65 16.97
CA VAL A 51 39.96 -30.92 16.50
C VAL A 51 40.53 -31.31 15.14
N VAL A 52 40.63 -30.36 14.20
CA VAL A 52 41.23 -30.63 12.88
C VAL A 52 42.72 -30.88 13.01
N SER A 53 43.43 -30.10 13.83
CA SER A 53 44.88 -30.26 14.03
C SER A 53 45.22 -31.65 14.54
N GLU A 54 44.42 -32.20 15.46
CA GLU A 54 44.57 -33.57 15.94
C GLU A 54 44.27 -34.60 14.85
N PHE A 55 43.20 -34.38 14.07
CA PHE A 55 42.77 -35.31 13.03
C PHE A 55 43.80 -35.51 11.91
N ILE A 56 44.61 -34.48 11.62
CA ILE A 56 45.53 -34.46 10.47
C ILE A 56 46.97 -34.89 10.79
N LYS A 57 47.33 -35.15 12.05
CA LYS A 57 48.72 -35.45 12.46
C LYS A 57 49.43 -36.50 11.58
N ASP A 58 48.69 -37.53 11.16
CA ASP A 58 49.24 -38.63 10.34
C ASP A 58 48.76 -38.59 8.87
N LYS A 59 48.36 -37.41 8.36
CA LYS A 59 47.76 -37.27 7.01
C LYS A 59 48.38 -36.13 6.23
N GLU A 60 49.52 -36.40 5.59
CA GLU A 60 50.30 -35.39 4.85
C GLU A 60 49.57 -34.70 3.69
N PHE A 61 48.53 -35.34 3.13
CA PHE A 61 47.71 -34.77 2.06
C PHE A 61 46.60 -33.82 2.57
N ILE A 62 46.49 -33.62 3.89
CA ILE A 62 45.55 -32.66 4.50
C ILE A 62 46.34 -31.53 5.15
N ARG A 63 46.04 -30.29 4.75
CA ARG A 63 46.69 -29.08 5.27
C ARG A 63 45.67 -28.20 5.99
N LEU A 64 46.08 -27.67 7.14
CA LEU A 64 45.30 -26.70 7.90
C LEU A 64 45.98 -25.33 7.84
N LEU A 65 45.24 -24.33 7.36
CA LEU A 65 45.63 -22.92 7.34
C LEU A 65 44.75 -22.15 8.32
N LYS A 66 45.28 -21.05 8.87
CA LYS A 66 44.56 -20.22 9.84
C LYS A 66 44.59 -18.76 9.44
N HIS A 67 43.45 -18.08 9.59
CA HIS A 67 43.37 -16.62 9.55
C HIS A 67 43.44 -16.02 10.96
N ASP A 68 44.14 -14.89 11.08
CA ASP A 68 44.22 -14.14 12.35
C ASP A 68 42.90 -13.48 12.73
N VAL A 69 42.08 -13.12 11.74
CA VAL A 69 40.78 -12.48 11.90
C VAL A 69 39.75 -13.11 10.96
N ASN A 70 38.47 -13.09 11.35
CA ASN A 70 37.39 -13.58 10.48
C ASN A 70 37.25 -12.68 9.24
N LYS A 71 37.66 -13.19 8.07
CA LYS A 71 37.61 -12.48 6.77
C LYS A 71 36.36 -12.86 5.96
N GLY A 72 35.75 -14.01 6.25
CA GLY A 72 34.56 -14.55 5.62
C GLY A 72 34.84 -15.71 4.66
N LYS A 73 33.76 -16.43 4.28
CA LYS A 73 33.82 -17.63 3.44
C LYS A 73 34.60 -17.44 2.14
N GLY A 74 34.30 -16.39 1.37
CA GLY A 74 34.96 -16.13 0.09
C GLY A 74 36.46 -15.84 0.23
N ALA A 75 36.87 -15.22 1.34
CA ALA A 75 38.30 -15.03 1.63
C ALA A 75 38.99 -16.36 1.99
N ALA A 76 38.36 -17.18 2.84
CA ALA A 76 38.88 -18.50 3.20
C ALA A 76 39.05 -19.43 1.99
N VAL A 77 38.06 -19.47 1.09
CA VAL A 77 38.16 -20.24 -0.16
C VAL A 77 39.33 -19.74 -1.01
N ARG A 78 39.48 -18.42 -1.17
CA ARG A 78 40.56 -17.82 -1.96
C ARG A 78 41.94 -18.17 -1.40
N THR A 79 42.14 -18.05 -0.09
CA THR A 79 43.38 -18.46 0.59
C THR A 79 43.67 -19.94 0.40
N GLY A 80 42.64 -20.79 0.42
CA GLY A 80 42.77 -22.21 0.09
C GLY A 80 43.25 -22.44 -1.34
N ILE A 81 42.66 -21.73 -2.32
CA ILE A 81 43.03 -21.86 -3.74
C ILE A 81 44.46 -21.35 -3.98
N GLU A 82 44.85 -20.24 -3.37
CA GLU A 82 46.21 -19.68 -3.47
C GLU A 82 47.29 -20.64 -2.94
N ASN A 83 46.93 -21.53 -2.01
CA ASN A 83 47.82 -22.53 -1.43
C ASN A 83 47.67 -23.93 -2.06
N ALA A 84 46.76 -24.09 -3.01
CA ALA A 84 46.48 -25.35 -3.69
C ALA A 84 47.55 -25.69 -4.73
N LYS A 85 47.94 -26.96 -4.81
CA LYS A 85 48.84 -27.54 -5.80
C LYS A 85 48.09 -28.21 -6.97
N GLY A 86 46.81 -28.52 -6.80
CA GLY A 86 45.99 -29.19 -7.81
C GLY A 86 45.70 -28.34 -9.05
N ASP A 87 45.32 -29.01 -10.13
CA ASP A 87 44.87 -28.39 -11.38
C ASP A 87 43.39 -27.98 -11.30
N ILE A 88 42.65 -28.61 -10.38
CA ILE A 88 41.21 -28.45 -10.20
C ILE A 88 40.92 -28.18 -8.72
N PHE A 89 40.05 -27.20 -8.47
CA PHE A 89 39.62 -26.80 -7.13
C PHE A 89 38.16 -27.17 -6.92
N LEU A 90 37.86 -27.88 -5.82
CA LEU A 90 36.50 -28.12 -5.36
C LEU A 90 36.26 -27.37 -4.05
N VAL A 91 35.19 -26.59 -3.97
CA VAL A 91 34.74 -26.01 -2.69
C VAL A 91 33.79 -26.98 -1.97
N GLN A 92 34.14 -27.36 -0.75
CA GLN A 92 33.35 -28.23 0.13
C GLN A 92 33.04 -27.50 1.44
N ASP A 93 31.77 -27.26 1.73
CA ASP A 93 31.38 -26.66 3.01
C ASP A 93 31.57 -27.63 4.18
N ALA A 94 31.96 -27.09 5.35
CA ALA A 94 32.23 -27.87 6.57
C ALA A 94 30.96 -28.46 7.23
N ASP A 95 29.77 -28.08 6.75
CA ASP A 95 28.49 -28.25 7.44
C ASP A 95 27.71 -29.53 7.12
N LEU A 96 28.25 -30.38 6.23
CA LEU A 96 27.61 -31.59 5.71
C LEU A 96 26.24 -31.37 5.02
N GLU A 97 25.87 -30.12 4.69
CA GLU A 97 24.65 -29.88 3.91
C GLU A 97 24.75 -30.48 2.49
N LEU A 98 25.97 -30.61 1.96
CA LEU A 98 26.27 -31.25 0.67
C LEU A 98 27.06 -32.56 0.88
N ASN A 99 26.73 -33.59 0.10
CA ASN A 99 27.28 -34.93 0.27
C ASN A 99 28.58 -35.15 -0.53
N PRO A 100 29.72 -35.46 0.12
CA PRO A 100 30.98 -35.74 -0.57
C PRO A 100 30.91 -36.87 -1.60
N ALA A 101 29.94 -37.77 -1.49
CA ALA A 101 29.73 -38.85 -2.47
C ALA A 101 29.34 -38.35 -3.88
N ASP A 102 28.95 -37.08 -4.04
CA ASP A 102 28.66 -36.49 -5.35
C ASP A 102 29.89 -35.87 -6.03
N ILE A 103 31.05 -35.81 -5.35
CA ILE A 103 32.30 -35.29 -5.92
C ILE A 103 32.75 -36.04 -7.19
N PRO A 104 32.75 -37.39 -7.23
CA PRO A 104 33.14 -38.14 -8.43
C PRO A 104 32.30 -37.76 -9.65
N LYS A 105 30.97 -37.63 -9.48
CA LYS A 105 30.05 -37.24 -10.57
C LYS A 105 30.37 -35.86 -11.14
N MET A 106 30.78 -34.91 -10.29
CA MET A 106 31.18 -33.59 -10.75
C MET A 106 32.49 -33.63 -11.55
N LEU A 107 33.45 -34.47 -11.13
CA LEU A 107 34.71 -34.68 -11.82
C LEU A 107 34.49 -35.37 -13.17
N GLU A 108 33.65 -36.40 -13.21
CA GLU A 108 33.24 -37.10 -14.44
C GLU A 108 32.61 -36.13 -15.44
N ALA A 109 31.62 -35.33 -15.02
CA ALA A 109 31.02 -34.32 -15.89
C ALA A 109 32.04 -33.27 -16.39
N MET A 110 33.00 -32.87 -15.56
CA MET A 110 34.07 -31.96 -15.99
C MET A 110 34.91 -32.60 -17.11
N HIS A 111 35.27 -33.86 -16.92
CA HIS A 111 36.11 -34.62 -17.84
C HIS A 111 35.39 -34.94 -19.16
N GLU A 112 34.18 -35.52 -19.09
CA GLU A 112 33.39 -35.98 -20.24
C GLU A 112 32.92 -34.81 -21.12
N LEU A 113 32.45 -33.73 -20.50
CA LEU A 113 31.98 -32.55 -21.25
C LEU A 113 33.13 -31.61 -21.65
N ASN A 114 34.35 -31.91 -21.20
CA ASN A 114 35.54 -31.08 -21.41
C ASN A 114 35.30 -29.61 -21.02
N VAL A 115 34.69 -29.39 -19.85
CA VAL A 115 34.38 -28.06 -19.32
C VAL A 115 35.37 -27.63 -18.24
N GLU A 116 35.58 -26.31 -18.05
CA GLU A 116 36.48 -25.81 -17.00
C GLU A 116 35.75 -25.42 -15.70
N PHE A 117 34.41 -25.50 -15.67
CA PHE A 117 33.61 -25.24 -14.48
C PHE A 117 32.40 -26.16 -14.38
N VAL A 118 32.19 -26.76 -13.22
CA VAL A 118 31.01 -27.56 -12.90
C VAL A 118 30.35 -27.00 -11.63
N ASN A 119 29.07 -26.67 -11.75
CA ASN A 119 28.25 -26.17 -10.66
C ASN A 119 27.33 -27.29 -10.14
N GLY A 120 27.34 -27.53 -8.83
CA GLY A 120 26.33 -28.39 -8.21
C GLY A 120 24.95 -27.75 -8.28
N SER A 121 23.91 -28.55 -8.48
CA SER A 121 22.52 -28.09 -8.44
C SER A 121 21.64 -28.95 -7.55
N ARG A 122 20.94 -28.30 -6.62
CA ARG A 122 19.97 -28.93 -5.72
C ARG A 122 18.59 -29.09 -6.36
N TYR A 123 18.40 -28.59 -7.58
CA TYR A 123 17.08 -28.48 -8.23
C TYR A 123 17.00 -29.22 -9.58
N LEU A 124 18.09 -29.85 -10.03
CA LEU A 124 18.06 -30.74 -11.19
C LEU A 124 17.32 -32.05 -10.86
N ALA A 125 16.83 -32.72 -11.91
CA ALA A 125 16.23 -34.04 -11.78
C ALA A 125 17.26 -35.06 -11.23
N GLY A 126 16.80 -36.02 -10.41
CA GLY A 126 17.67 -37.03 -9.77
C GLY A 126 18.17 -36.69 -8.37
N VAL A 127 17.73 -35.56 -7.79
CA VAL A 127 18.05 -35.17 -6.41
C VAL A 127 17.01 -35.71 -5.42
N ASN A 128 17.44 -36.56 -4.49
CA ASN A 128 16.65 -37.10 -3.38
C ASN A 128 16.97 -36.28 -2.11
N ARG A 129 16.12 -35.33 -1.75
CA ARG A 129 16.39 -34.39 -0.65
C ARG A 129 15.25 -34.30 0.37
N PRO A 130 15.57 -34.07 1.65
CA PRO A 130 14.61 -33.57 2.62
C PRO A 130 14.04 -32.21 2.19
N LEU A 131 12.80 -31.91 2.58
CA LEU A 131 12.16 -30.64 2.27
C LEU A 131 12.80 -29.51 3.10
N SER A 132 13.21 -28.43 2.42
CA SER A 132 13.72 -27.21 3.05
C SER A 132 12.63 -26.16 3.24
N SER A 133 12.83 -25.21 4.16
CA SER A 133 11.95 -24.03 4.32
C SER A 133 11.60 -23.36 2.98
N PHE A 134 10.31 -23.15 2.74
CA PHE A 134 9.81 -22.51 1.51
C PHE A 134 10.42 -21.13 1.28
N LYS A 135 10.72 -20.37 2.35
CA LYS A 135 11.38 -19.06 2.27
C LYS A 135 12.79 -19.17 1.66
N ARG A 136 13.59 -20.14 2.09
CA ARG A 136 14.96 -20.39 1.59
C ARG A 136 14.90 -20.87 0.14
N TYR A 137 13.96 -21.76 -0.18
CA TYR A 137 13.70 -22.21 -1.54
C TYR A 137 13.35 -21.05 -2.49
N ALA A 138 12.35 -20.25 -2.13
CA ALA A 138 11.90 -19.11 -2.95
C ALA A 138 13.01 -18.08 -3.14
N GLY A 139 13.77 -17.76 -2.08
CA GLY A 139 14.91 -16.83 -2.16
C GLY A 139 16.01 -17.31 -3.11
N ASN A 140 16.43 -18.59 -3.01
CA ASN A 140 17.44 -19.16 -3.89
C ASN A 140 16.98 -19.21 -5.36
N ARG A 141 15.71 -19.56 -5.60
CA ARG A 141 15.12 -19.55 -6.95
C ARG A 141 15.04 -18.13 -7.51
N PHE A 142 14.71 -17.14 -6.68
CA PHE A 142 14.70 -15.73 -7.07
C PHE A 142 16.10 -15.24 -7.47
N PHE A 143 17.13 -15.47 -6.64
CA PHE A 143 18.50 -15.08 -6.99
C PHE A 143 19.02 -15.80 -8.23
N THR A 144 18.71 -17.08 -8.38
CA THR A 144 19.09 -17.86 -9.56
C THR A 144 18.39 -17.36 -10.82
N LEU A 145 17.09 -17.05 -10.74
CA LEU A 145 16.33 -16.47 -11.86
C LEU A 145 16.92 -15.11 -12.25
N LEU A 146 17.20 -14.24 -11.27
CA LEU A 146 17.80 -12.94 -11.51
C LEU A 146 19.16 -13.06 -12.19
N THR A 147 20.04 -13.92 -11.68
CA THR A 147 21.33 -14.21 -12.32
C THR A 147 21.14 -14.72 -13.73
N SER A 148 20.29 -15.74 -13.93
CA SER A 148 20.02 -16.35 -15.25
C SER A 148 19.54 -15.34 -16.27
N VAL A 149 18.65 -14.44 -15.85
CA VAL A 149 18.13 -13.35 -16.68
C VAL A 149 19.26 -12.39 -17.05
N LEU A 150 20.02 -11.89 -16.07
CA LEU A 150 21.07 -10.89 -16.30
C LEU A 150 22.17 -11.35 -17.26
N ILE A 151 22.53 -12.63 -17.21
CA ILE A 151 23.59 -13.20 -18.07
C ILE A 151 23.05 -13.97 -19.28
N ASP A 152 21.73 -14.10 -19.41
CA ASP A 152 21.05 -14.83 -20.50
C ASP A 152 21.50 -16.30 -20.59
N VAL A 153 21.73 -16.96 -19.44
CA VAL A 153 22.08 -18.38 -19.34
C VAL A 153 21.13 -19.05 -18.37
N LYS A 154 20.56 -20.20 -18.76
CA LYS A 154 19.67 -20.97 -17.89
C LYS A 154 20.52 -21.70 -16.83
N ILE A 155 20.51 -21.21 -15.61
CA ILE A 155 21.11 -21.86 -14.44
C ILE A 155 19.99 -22.33 -13.54
N THR A 156 20.14 -23.52 -12.96
CA THR A 156 19.14 -24.10 -12.05
C THR A 156 19.42 -23.77 -10.59
N ASP A 157 20.69 -23.63 -10.19
CA ASP A 157 21.06 -23.30 -8.81
C ASP A 157 22.36 -22.46 -8.68
N MET A 158 22.23 -21.13 -8.71
CA MET A 158 23.38 -20.24 -8.58
C MET A 158 24.03 -20.32 -7.19
N ALA A 159 23.21 -20.49 -6.15
CA ALA A 159 23.60 -20.39 -4.75
C ALA A 159 24.08 -21.72 -4.15
N CYS A 160 24.38 -22.73 -4.97
CA CYS A 160 24.98 -23.98 -4.48
C CYS A 160 26.45 -23.76 -4.10
N GLY A 161 26.88 -24.35 -2.98
CA GLY A 161 28.26 -24.26 -2.49
C GLY A 161 29.25 -25.14 -3.25
N TYR A 162 28.79 -26.23 -3.87
CA TYR A 162 29.62 -27.11 -4.69
C TYR A 162 29.99 -26.44 -6.01
N LYS A 163 31.22 -25.93 -6.06
CA LYS A 163 31.84 -25.30 -7.21
C LYS A 163 33.13 -26.05 -7.52
N LEU A 164 33.20 -26.70 -8.68
CA LEU A 164 34.40 -27.37 -9.18
C LEU A 164 34.96 -26.55 -10.34
N ILE A 165 36.16 -26.01 -10.22
CA ILE A 165 36.75 -25.10 -11.21
C ILE A 165 38.17 -25.50 -11.57
N HIS A 166 38.49 -25.45 -12.86
CA HIS A 166 39.85 -25.66 -13.35
C HIS A 166 40.71 -24.41 -13.14
N ARG A 167 41.98 -24.58 -12.76
CA ARG A 167 42.96 -23.52 -12.51
C ARG A 167 43.03 -22.50 -13.66
N ASN A 168 43.17 -22.99 -14.90
CA ASN A 168 43.16 -22.16 -16.13
C ASN A 168 42.01 -21.15 -16.24
N LEU A 169 40.83 -21.48 -15.71
CA LEU A 169 39.69 -20.56 -15.69
C LEU A 169 39.75 -19.66 -14.45
N TYR A 170 40.06 -20.22 -13.29
CA TYR A 170 40.16 -19.47 -12.03
C TYR A 170 41.19 -18.34 -12.09
N GLU A 171 42.37 -18.56 -12.67
CA GLU A 171 43.44 -17.56 -12.78
C GLU A 171 43.04 -16.33 -13.63
N LYS A 172 42.03 -16.47 -14.48
CA LYS A 172 41.46 -15.38 -15.28
C LYS A 172 40.37 -14.61 -14.52
N ILE A 173 39.96 -15.10 -13.34
CA ILE A 173 38.92 -14.50 -12.51
C ILE A 173 39.59 -13.72 -11.36
N GLN A 174 39.44 -12.40 -11.39
CA GLN A 174 39.76 -11.58 -10.22
C GLN A 174 38.56 -11.57 -9.28
N LEU A 175 38.60 -12.24 -8.13
CA LEU A 175 37.52 -12.21 -7.14
C LEU A 175 37.68 -11.01 -6.18
N GLU A 176 36.58 -10.50 -5.64
CA GLU A 176 36.54 -9.34 -4.73
C GLU A 176 35.65 -9.61 -3.51
N GLU A 177 34.66 -10.50 -3.62
CA GLU A 177 33.73 -10.80 -2.55
C GLU A 177 34.36 -11.74 -1.51
N ASN A 178 34.32 -11.32 -0.25
CA ASN A 178 34.92 -12.06 0.87
C ASN A 178 33.91 -12.91 1.65
N ARG A 179 32.60 -12.77 1.41
CA ARG A 179 31.52 -13.46 2.14
C ARG A 179 30.63 -14.28 1.19
N PHE A 180 29.33 -14.41 1.49
CA PHE A 180 28.33 -15.17 0.71
C PHE A 180 28.04 -14.62 -0.69
N GLY A 181 28.63 -13.49 -1.08
CA GLY A 181 28.59 -13.01 -2.47
C GLY A 181 29.52 -13.81 -3.39
N PHE A 182 30.47 -14.58 -2.84
CA PHE A 182 31.47 -15.34 -3.58
C PHE A 182 30.86 -16.28 -4.62
N GLU A 183 29.85 -17.06 -4.26
CA GLU A 183 29.24 -18.04 -5.16
C GLU A 183 28.63 -17.37 -6.39
N ALA A 184 27.98 -16.21 -6.19
CA ALA A 184 27.40 -15.40 -7.25
C ALA A 184 28.49 -14.73 -8.11
N GLU A 185 29.52 -14.16 -7.48
CA GLU A 185 30.63 -13.54 -8.19
C GLU A 185 31.38 -14.54 -9.08
N LEU A 186 31.71 -15.72 -8.54
CA LEU A 186 32.49 -16.73 -9.23
C LEU A 186 31.79 -17.20 -10.51
N ILE A 187 30.52 -17.62 -10.41
CA ILE A 187 29.77 -18.09 -11.58
C ILE A 187 29.52 -16.97 -12.60
N LEU A 188 29.24 -15.74 -12.14
CA LEU A 188 29.05 -14.59 -13.02
C LEU A 188 30.33 -14.24 -13.78
N LYS A 189 31.49 -14.24 -13.12
CA LYS A 189 32.79 -13.95 -13.76
C LYS A 189 33.23 -15.10 -14.65
N ALA A 190 33.02 -16.36 -14.26
CA ALA A 190 33.30 -17.53 -15.09
C ALA A 190 32.50 -17.52 -16.40
N LEU A 191 31.18 -17.29 -16.34
CA LEU A 191 30.30 -17.23 -17.52
C LEU A 191 30.63 -16.08 -18.47
N LYS A 192 31.28 -15.02 -17.97
CA LYS A 192 31.78 -13.93 -18.82
C LYS A 192 33.04 -14.28 -19.59
N ILE A 193 33.91 -15.11 -19.01
CA ILE A 193 35.17 -15.51 -19.64
C ILE A 193 34.90 -16.59 -20.68
N LYS A 194 34.15 -17.64 -20.31
CA LYS A 194 33.77 -18.72 -21.22
C LYS A 194 32.32 -19.18 -20.98
N ARG A 195 31.38 -18.62 -21.74
CA ARG A 195 29.93 -18.84 -21.56
C ARG A 195 29.49 -20.29 -21.78
N ASN A 196 30.05 -20.99 -22.75
CA ASN A 196 29.67 -22.37 -23.11
C ASN A 196 30.54 -23.43 -22.41
N ASN A 197 31.25 -23.06 -21.34
CA ASN A 197 32.25 -23.93 -20.71
C ASN A 197 31.90 -24.28 -19.26
N ILE A 198 30.60 -24.36 -18.97
CA ILE A 198 30.05 -24.58 -17.63
C ILE A 198 28.95 -25.63 -17.69
N ALA A 199 29.01 -26.63 -16.81
CA ALA A 199 27.98 -27.65 -16.65
C ALA A 199 27.31 -27.57 -15.27
N GLU A 200 26.09 -28.10 -15.15
CA GLU A 200 25.40 -28.30 -13.86
C GLU A 200 25.20 -29.80 -13.60
N VAL A 201 25.50 -30.24 -12.37
CA VAL A 201 25.36 -31.64 -11.94
C VAL A 201 24.41 -31.72 -10.75
N PRO A 202 23.44 -32.66 -10.70
CA PRO A 202 22.58 -32.84 -9.54
C PRO A 202 23.39 -33.27 -8.31
N VAL A 203 23.21 -32.57 -7.19
CA VAL A 203 23.90 -32.85 -5.91
C VAL A 203 22.91 -33.01 -4.77
N GLN A 204 23.16 -33.98 -3.89
CA GLN A 204 22.30 -34.27 -2.75
C GLN A 204 22.48 -33.22 -1.66
N TYR A 205 21.36 -32.79 -1.09
CA TYR A 205 21.30 -31.67 -0.15
C TYR A 205 20.49 -32.00 1.10
N PHE A 206 21.10 -31.83 2.28
CA PHE A 206 20.52 -32.15 3.58
C PHE A 206 20.46 -30.87 4.44
N PRO A 207 19.33 -30.13 4.45
CA PRO A 207 19.22 -28.89 5.21
C PRO A 207 19.32 -29.14 6.73
N ARG A 208 19.97 -28.24 7.45
CA ARG A 208 19.97 -28.23 8.93
C ARG A 208 18.60 -27.83 9.51
N ASN A 209 18.34 -28.27 10.75
CA ASN A 209 17.15 -27.85 11.51
C ASN A 209 17.25 -26.38 11.95
N GLU A 210 16.11 -25.70 12.08
CA GLU A 210 16.06 -24.29 12.53
C GLU A 210 16.62 -24.17 13.96
N GLY A 211 17.82 -23.59 14.10
CA GLY A 211 18.48 -23.37 15.40
C GLY A 211 19.93 -23.87 15.47
N GLU A 212 20.32 -24.81 14.60
CA GLU A 212 21.62 -25.52 14.65
C GLU A 212 22.72 -24.91 13.74
N GLY A 213 22.60 -23.64 13.32
CA GLY A 213 23.59 -23.04 12.42
C GLY A 213 23.34 -21.59 11.97
N LYS A 214 24.32 -21.04 11.22
CA LYS A 214 24.43 -19.63 10.80
C LYS A 214 23.10 -19.08 10.23
N LYS A 215 22.49 -18.14 10.97
CA LYS A 215 21.37 -17.33 10.47
C LYS A 215 21.86 -16.42 9.35
N LEU A 216 21.56 -16.76 8.09
CA LEU A 216 21.61 -15.80 6.98
C LEU A 216 20.79 -14.58 7.39
N LYS A 217 21.45 -13.43 7.60
CA LYS A 217 20.74 -12.20 7.97
C LYS A 217 20.10 -11.63 6.72
N SER A 218 19.00 -10.88 6.86
CA SER A 218 18.40 -10.15 5.73
C SER A 218 19.42 -9.23 5.03
N SER A 219 20.42 -8.73 5.75
CA SER A 219 21.53 -7.96 5.20
C SER A 219 22.45 -8.76 4.25
N ASP A 220 22.60 -10.07 4.42
CA ASP A 220 23.37 -10.91 3.53
C ASP A 220 22.63 -11.14 2.20
N ALA A 221 21.30 -11.27 2.25
CA ALA A 221 20.45 -11.32 1.06
C ALA A 221 20.56 -10.04 0.21
N PHE A 222 20.60 -8.86 0.84
CA PHE A 222 20.84 -7.59 0.15
C PHE A 222 22.24 -7.51 -0.48
N LYS A 223 23.26 -8.05 0.19
CA LYS A 223 24.63 -8.10 -0.36
C LYS A 223 24.72 -9.02 -1.57
N ILE A 224 24.14 -10.23 -1.50
CA ILE A 224 24.05 -11.15 -2.64
C ILE A 224 23.32 -10.48 -3.80
N LEU A 225 22.20 -9.81 -3.54
CA LEU A 225 21.48 -9.04 -4.56
C LEU A 225 22.37 -7.97 -5.20
N PHE A 226 23.09 -7.19 -4.38
CA PHE A 226 24.02 -6.17 -4.85
C PHE A 226 25.16 -6.77 -5.67
N THR A 227 25.74 -7.90 -5.25
CA THR A 227 26.77 -8.65 -5.99
C THR A 227 26.26 -9.12 -7.35
N ILE A 228 25.04 -9.67 -7.41
CA ILE A 228 24.40 -10.09 -8.66
C ILE A 228 24.24 -8.89 -9.60
N PHE A 229 23.81 -7.73 -9.10
CA PHE A 229 23.74 -6.52 -9.92
C PHE A 229 25.13 -5.99 -10.30
N LYS A 230 26.05 -5.85 -9.35
CA LYS A 230 27.43 -5.36 -9.54
C LYS A 230 28.12 -6.15 -10.64
N TYR A 231 28.12 -7.48 -10.55
CA TYR A 231 28.82 -8.33 -11.52
C TYR A 231 27.95 -8.74 -12.70
N GLY A 232 26.62 -8.81 -12.58
CA GLY A 232 25.73 -9.10 -13.70
C GLY A 232 25.59 -7.93 -14.68
N VAL A 233 25.70 -6.68 -14.22
CA VAL A 233 25.38 -5.48 -15.00
C VAL A 233 26.61 -4.70 -15.48
N PHE A 234 27.67 -4.55 -14.66
CA PHE A 234 28.65 -3.46 -14.86
C PHE A 234 29.86 -3.75 -15.78
N LYS A 235 29.96 -4.89 -16.50
CA LYS A 235 31.17 -5.19 -17.30
C LYS A 235 30.96 -5.98 -18.60
N THR A 236 29.86 -5.78 -19.31
CA THR A 236 29.61 -6.48 -20.59
C THR A 236 29.01 -5.56 -21.64
N ASN A 237 29.44 -5.70 -22.90
CA ASN A 237 28.70 -5.23 -24.10
C ASN A 237 27.25 -5.79 -24.15
N SER A 238 26.98 -6.81 -23.32
CA SER A 238 25.64 -7.31 -22.97
C SER A 238 24.75 -6.27 -22.28
N PHE A 239 25.25 -5.18 -21.68
CA PHE A 239 24.37 -4.15 -21.12
C PHE A 239 23.45 -3.59 -22.24
N GLN A 240 24.01 -3.23 -23.39
CA GLN A 240 23.18 -2.82 -24.53
C GLN A 240 22.31 -3.96 -25.08
N SER A 241 22.81 -5.19 -25.14
CA SER A 241 22.08 -6.36 -25.68
C SER A 241 20.93 -6.85 -24.78
N PHE A 242 21.14 -6.95 -23.47
CA PHE A 242 20.14 -7.26 -22.44
C PHE A 242 19.01 -6.22 -22.42
N PHE A 243 19.35 -4.92 -22.44
CA PHE A 243 18.35 -3.85 -22.52
C PHE A 243 17.67 -3.79 -23.90
N LYS A 244 18.34 -4.23 -24.98
CA LYS A 244 17.74 -4.43 -26.32
C LYS A 244 16.78 -5.62 -26.35
N LYS A 245 17.06 -6.71 -25.62
CA LYS A 245 16.20 -7.90 -25.46
C LYS A 245 14.98 -7.63 -24.55
N ILE A 246 15.12 -6.82 -23.48
CA ILE A 246 14.04 -6.48 -22.53
C ILE A 246 13.11 -5.35 -23.03
N ARG A 247 13.15 -4.96 -24.32
CA ARG A 247 12.36 -3.81 -24.86
C ARG A 247 12.54 -2.51 -24.07
N LEU A 248 13.68 -2.33 -23.39
CA LEU A 248 14.04 -1.11 -22.67
C LEU A 248 14.79 -0.10 -23.56
N THR A 249 14.96 -0.43 -24.84
CA THR A 249 15.42 0.51 -25.87
C THR A 249 14.26 1.30 -26.49
N GLU A 250 14.53 2.54 -26.89
CA GLU A 250 13.70 3.35 -27.81
C GLU A 250 14.59 3.74 -28.98
N ASN A 251 14.16 3.45 -30.22
CA ASN A 251 14.95 3.68 -31.44
C ASN A 251 16.38 3.09 -31.38
N GLY A 252 16.53 1.92 -30.76
CA GLY A 252 17.84 1.24 -30.63
C GLY A 252 18.77 1.80 -29.55
N LYS A 253 18.39 2.85 -28.80
CA LYS A 253 19.17 3.43 -27.69
C LYS A 253 18.53 3.13 -26.34
N PHE A 254 19.35 3.00 -25.30
CA PHE A 254 18.92 2.78 -23.91
C PHE A 254 17.96 3.89 -23.45
N SER A 255 16.84 3.54 -22.81
CA SER A 255 15.89 4.50 -22.25
C SER A 255 15.93 4.44 -20.71
N PRO A 256 16.72 5.31 -20.05
CA PRO A 256 16.84 5.35 -18.59
C PRO A 256 15.49 5.42 -17.87
N SER A 257 14.51 6.10 -18.48
CA SER A 257 13.18 6.27 -17.90
C SER A 257 12.36 4.98 -17.82
N LYS A 258 12.59 3.99 -18.69
CA LYS A 258 11.92 2.69 -18.58
C LYS A 258 12.53 1.83 -17.47
N LEU A 259 13.85 1.89 -17.27
CA LEU A 259 14.52 1.21 -16.15
C LEU A 259 14.01 1.77 -14.81
N PHE A 260 13.96 3.10 -14.69
CA PHE A 260 13.43 3.75 -13.49
C PHE A 260 11.97 3.42 -13.23
N LEU A 261 11.14 3.28 -14.27
CA LEU A 261 9.76 2.81 -14.10
C LEU A 261 9.71 1.39 -13.48
N GLY A 262 10.57 0.48 -13.94
CA GLY A 262 10.71 -0.85 -13.34
C GLY A 262 11.20 -0.81 -11.88
N LEU A 263 12.16 0.06 -11.56
CA LEU A 263 12.65 0.26 -10.19
C LEU A 263 11.56 0.82 -9.26
N ILE A 264 10.77 1.79 -9.72
CA ILE A 264 9.62 2.31 -8.97
C ILE A 264 8.68 1.14 -8.63
N MET A 265 8.34 0.29 -9.61
CA MET A 265 7.46 -0.86 -9.36
C MET A 265 8.06 -1.87 -8.39
N LEU A 266 9.36 -2.15 -8.46
CA LEU A 266 10.03 -3.04 -7.52
C LEU A 266 9.97 -2.50 -6.08
N VAL A 267 10.17 -1.19 -5.90
CA VAL A 267 10.05 -0.54 -4.59
C VAL A 267 8.61 -0.62 -4.06
N LEU A 268 7.61 -0.34 -4.91
CA LEU A 268 6.20 -0.43 -4.52
C LEU A 268 5.80 -1.88 -4.19
N LEU A 269 6.23 -2.86 -4.98
CA LEU A 269 6.00 -4.28 -4.72
C LEU A 269 6.66 -4.72 -3.40
N ALA A 270 7.89 -4.29 -3.14
CA ALA A 270 8.58 -4.59 -1.89
C ALA A 270 7.86 -3.98 -0.68
N PHE A 271 7.36 -2.75 -0.82
CA PHE A 271 6.58 -2.08 0.23
C PHE A 271 5.23 -2.77 0.47
N VAL A 272 4.46 -3.07 -0.58
CA VAL A 272 3.19 -3.80 -0.46
C VAL A 272 3.41 -5.18 0.18
N SER A 273 4.49 -5.87 -0.19
CA SER A 273 4.82 -7.19 0.37
C SER A 273 5.26 -7.12 1.84
N SER A 274 5.83 -5.99 2.29
CA SER A 274 6.26 -5.82 3.68
C SER A 274 5.12 -5.43 4.62
N GLN A 275 4.01 -4.92 4.09
CA GLN A 275 2.81 -4.62 4.87
C GLN A 275 2.16 -5.92 5.37
N THR A 276 1.56 -5.94 6.56
CA THR A 276 0.82 -7.12 7.07
C THR A 276 -0.69 -7.03 6.79
N ARG A 277 -1.17 -5.90 6.23
CA ARG A 277 -2.60 -5.62 6.03
C ARG A 277 -3.33 -6.63 5.13
N TRP A 278 -2.65 -7.24 4.16
CA TRP A 278 -3.23 -8.25 3.25
C TRP A 278 -3.55 -9.58 3.92
N VAL A 279 -2.96 -9.85 5.10
CA VAL A 279 -3.26 -11.04 5.91
C VAL A 279 -4.48 -10.77 6.80
N ASN A 280 -4.77 -9.52 7.13
CA ASN A 280 -5.88 -9.16 8.00
C ASN A 280 -7.22 -9.26 7.26
N LYS A 281 -8.17 -10.02 7.81
CA LYS A 281 -9.43 -10.40 7.15
C LYS A 281 -10.26 -9.20 6.67
N ARG A 282 -10.21 -8.05 7.35
CA ARG A 282 -11.09 -6.88 7.10
C ARG A 282 -10.47 -5.72 6.32
N LEU A 283 -9.14 -5.62 6.20
CA LEU A 283 -8.50 -4.37 5.77
C LEU A 283 -8.44 -4.13 4.25
N VAL A 284 -8.60 -5.17 3.43
CA VAL A 284 -8.49 -5.05 1.96
C VAL A 284 -9.82 -4.63 1.31
N LEU A 285 -10.93 -5.21 1.74
CA LEU A 285 -12.27 -4.94 1.24
C LEU A 285 -13.07 -4.24 2.35
N GLN A 286 -12.95 -2.92 2.43
CA GLN A 286 -13.58 -2.08 3.47
C GLN A 286 -14.07 -0.75 2.88
N SER A 287 -14.99 -0.08 3.59
CA SER A 287 -15.51 1.24 3.23
C SER A 287 -16.04 1.26 1.78
N ASP A 288 -15.75 2.31 1.00
CA ASP A 288 -16.20 2.47 -0.39
C ASP A 288 -15.81 1.30 -1.31
N VAL A 289 -14.71 0.59 -0.99
CA VAL A 289 -14.25 -0.57 -1.77
C VAL A 289 -15.31 -1.68 -1.80
N LEU A 290 -16.09 -1.83 -0.73
CA LEU A 290 -17.19 -2.79 -0.69
C LEU A 290 -18.22 -2.46 -1.77
N SER A 291 -18.59 -1.19 -1.93
CA SER A 291 -19.52 -0.74 -2.97
C SER A 291 -18.95 -1.00 -4.37
N TYR A 292 -17.70 -0.58 -4.63
CA TYR A 292 -17.04 -0.80 -5.92
C TYR A 292 -16.91 -2.28 -6.29
N TYR A 293 -16.70 -3.14 -5.31
CA TYR A 293 -16.46 -4.56 -5.54
C TYR A 293 -17.75 -5.35 -5.72
N SER A 294 -18.86 -4.90 -5.11
CA SER A 294 -20.12 -5.67 -4.96
C SER A 294 -20.71 -6.20 -6.26
N TYR A 295 -20.60 -5.47 -7.37
CA TYR A 295 -21.10 -5.91 -8.67
C TYR A 295 -20.53 -7.27 -9.11
N LEU A 296 -19.27 -7.56 -8.79
CA LEU A 296 -18.57 -8.76 -9.26
C LEU A 296 -19.08 -10.06 -8.60
N PRO A 297 -18.99 -10.25 -7.26
CA PRO A 297 -19.52 -11.45 -6.64
C PRO A 297 -21.04 -11.56 -6.84
N ALA A 298 -21.78 -10.46 -6.83
CA ALA A 298 -23.22 -10.46 -7.09
C ALA A 298 -23.55 -11.04 -8.48
N SER A 299 -22.81 -10.65 -9.52
CA SER A 299 -23.01 -11.16 -10.88
C SER A 299 -22.51 -12.58 -11.08
N PHE A 300 -21.25 -12.84 -10.70
CA PHE A 300 -20.51 -14.03 -11.14
C PHE A 300 -20.58 -15.21 -10.17
N ILE A 301 -20.91 -14.98 -8.90
CA ILE A 301 -20.89 -16.02 -7.85
C ILE A 301 -22.31 -16.29 -7.35
N TYR A 302 -23.02 -15.24 -6.95
CA TYR A 302 -24.36 -15.37 -6.37
C TYR A 302 -25.48 -15.32 -7.40
N SER A 303 -25.17 -14.92 -8.64
CA SER A 303 -26.14 -14.76 -9.73
C SER A 303 -27.35 -13.90 -9.35
N ASP A 304 -27.13 -12.91 -8.48
CA ASP A 304 -28.13 -11.98 -7.97
C ASP A 304 -27.53 -10.58 -7.84
N ILE A 305 -27.68 -9.78 -8.91
CA ILE A 305 -27.23 -8.38 -8.96
C ILE A 305 -28.07 -7.45 -8.06
N THR A 306 -29.24 -7.89 -7.59
CA THR A 306 -30.10 -7.11 -6.68
C THR A 306 -29.64 -7.18 -5.23
N CYS A 307 -28.61 -8.00 -4.94
CA CYS A 307 -28.01 -8.19 -3.64
C CYS A 307 -28.98 -8.69 -2.55
N ARG A 308 -30.13 -9.28 -2.92
CA ARG A 308 -31.10 -9.86 -1.98
C ARG A 308 -30.56 -11.10 -1.27
N PHE A 309 -29.62 -11.81 -1.89
CA PHE A 309 -28.91 -12.94 -1.26
C PHE A 309 -28.28 -12.59 0.11
N THR A 310 -28.03 -11.30 0.38
CA THR A 310 -27.49 -10.82 1.65
C THR A 310 -28.43 -10.96 2.85
N GLU A 311 -29.75 -11.03 2.64
CA GLU A 311 -30.75 -11.11 3.73
C GLU A 311 -30.71 -12.47 4.44
N ASN A 312 -30.37 -13.54 3.71
CA ASN A 312 -30.38 -14.91 4.19
C ASN A 312 -28.99 -15.55 4.24
N TYR A 313 -27.92 -14.75 4.13
CA TYR A 313 -26.56 -15.26 4.04
C TYR A 313 -26.07 -15.82 5.39
N LYS A 314 -25.80 -17.13 5.44
CA LYS A 314 -25.28 -17.85 6.63
C LYS A 314 -23.83 -18.33 6.49
N GLY A 315 -23.13 -17.91 5.44
CA GLY A 315 -21.76 -18.38 5.17
C GLY A 315 -20.70 -17.75 6.08
N PRO A 316 -19.43 -18.19 5.97
CA PRO A 316 -18.35 -17.84 6.91
C PRO A 316 -17.86 -16.39 6.82
N HIS A 317 -18.44 -15.59 5.93
CA HIS A 317 -18.01 -14.24 5.65
C HIS A 317 -19.06 -13.23 6.10
N HIS A 318 -18.73 -12.36 7.05
CA HIS A 318 -19.58 -11.20 7.34
C HIS A 318 -19.49 -10.21 6.17
N PHE A 319 -20.35 -10.34 5.17
CA PHE A 319 -20.42 -9.37 4.08
C PHE A 319 -21.30 -8.20 4.49
N ILE A 320 -20.69 -7.02 4.63
CA ILE A 320 -21.42 -5.77 4.55
C ILE A 320 -21.32 -5.35 3.08
N ILE A 321 -22.26 -5.81 2.24
CA ILE A 321 -22.48 -5.16 0.95
C ILE A 321 -23.06 -3.78 1.25
N TYR A 322 -22.44 -2.74 0.69
CA TYR A 322 -22.90 -1.37 0.88
C TYR A 322 -23.97 -1.07 -0.17
N SER A 323 -25.23 -1.29 0.20
CA SER A 323 -26.38 -1.10 -0.67
C SER A 323 -27.55 -0.50 0.09
N GLU A 324 -28.27 0.41 -0.54
CA GLU A 324 -29.47 1.04 0.03
C GLU A 324 -30.71 0.24 -0.34
N LYS A 325 -31.63 0.08 0.62
CA LYS A 325 -32.89 -0.65 0.41
C LYS A 325 -33.91 0.30 -0.22
N LEU A 326 -34.47 -0.10 -1.35
CA LEU A 326 -35.50 0.63 -2.08
C LEU A 326 -36.91 0.25 -1.59
N PRO A 327 -37.93 1.11 -1.83
CA PRO A 327 -39.32 0.80 -1.49
C PRO A 327 -39.87 -0.49 -2.12
N ASN A 328 -39.37 -0.85 -3.30
CA ASN A 328 -39.72 -2.10 -4.01
C ASN A 328 -39.05 -3.36 -3.42
N GLY A 329 -38.29 -3.23 -2.32
CA GLY A 329 -37.56 -4.31 -1.67
C GLY A 329 -36.21 -4.67 -2.31
N ASN A 330 -35.86 -4.10 -3.47
CA ASN A 330 -34.53 -4.27 -4.06
C ASN A 330 -33.46 -3.50 -3.28
N ARG A 331 -32.20 -3.86 -3.50
CA ARG A 331 -31.06 -3.11 -2.99
C ARG A 331 -30.25 -2.53 -4.14
N VAL A 332 -29.89 -1.25 -4.03
CA VAL A 332 -29.07 -0.54 -5.01
C VAL A 332 -27.68 -0.31 -4.47
N ILE A 333 -26.65 -0.61 -5.26
CA ILE A 333 -25.26 -0.34 -4.90
C ILE A 333 -25.01 1.17 -5.05
N LYS A 334 -24.45 1.80 -4.00
CA LYS A 334 -24.27 3.26 -3.94
C LYS A 334 -23.42 3.81 -5.09
N THR A 335 -22.33 3.14 -5.42
CA THR A 335 -21.38 3.57 -6.46
C THR A 335 -21.68 2.90 -7.80
N SER A 336 -21.26 3.51 -8.90
CA SER A 336 -21.34 2.92 -10.24
C SER A 336 -20.31 1.80 -10.45
N MET A 337 -20.56 0.92 -11.42
CA MET A 337 -19.77 -0.29 -11.68
C MET A 337 -18.41 -0.05 -12.36
N GLY A 338 -18.03 1.21 -12.61
CA GLY A 338 -16.83 1.52 -13.39
C GLY A 338 -15.55 0.91 -12.82
N LEU A 339 -15.41 0.90 -11.49
CA LEU A 339 -14.24 0.30 -10.84
C LEU A 339 -14.33 -1.25 -10.84
N SER A 340 -15.53 -1.81 -10.78
CA SER A 340 -15.77 -3.25 -10.92
C SER A 340 -15.26 -3.77 -12.27
N LEU A 341 -15.49 -3.01 -13.35
CA LEU A 341 -14.96 -3.36 -14.68
C LEU A 341 -13.43 -3.42 -14.70
N MET A 342 -12.76 -2.52 -13.97
CA MET A 342 -11.30 -2.52 -13.84
C MET A 342 -10.81 -3.69 -12.99
N TYR A 343 -11.55 -4.10 -11.97
CA TYR A 343 -11.23 -5.26 -11.14
C TYR A 343 -11.47 -6.60 -11.84
N MET A 344 -12.44 -6.66 -12.77
CA MET A 344 -12.96 -7.89 -13.34
C MET A 344 -11.88 -8.89 -13.80
N PRO A 345 -10.83 -8.51 -14.56
CA PRO A 345 -9.82 -9.49 -15.00
C PRO A 345 -9.07 -10.13 -13.82
N PHE A 346 -8.80 -9.36 -12.77
CA PHE A 346 -8.09 -9.80 -11.57
C PHE A 346 -9.00 -10.59 -10.63
N PHE A 347 -10.28 -10.21 -10.56
CA PHE A 347 -11.30 -10.98 -9.86
C PHE A 347 -11.47 -12.38 -10.46
N LEU A 348 -11.61 -12.50 -11.79
CA LEU A 348 -11.75 -13.78 -12.47
C LEU A 348 -10.50 -14.64 -12.30
N THR A 349 -9.30 -14.03 -12.34
CA THR A 349 -8.05 -14.74 -12.07
C THR A 349 -7.98 -15.20 -10.61
N GLY A 350 -8.43 -14.37 -9.66
CA GLY A 350 -8.55 -14.74 -8.25
C GLY A 350 -9.55 -15.87 -8.02
N HIS A 351 -10.68 -15.87 -8.73
CA HIS A 351 -11.67 -16.95 -8.71
C HIS A 351 -11.08 -18.28 -9.19
N ALA A 352 -10.44 -18.27 -10.37
CA ALA A 352 -9.77 -19.45 -10.90
C ALA A 352 -8.68 -19.97 -9.95
N MET A 353 -7.89 -19.08 -9.35
CA MET A 353 -6.86 -19.48 -8.39
C MET A 353 -7.46 -20.06 -7.11
N ALA A 354 -8.53 -19.48 -6.58
CA ALA A 354 -9.23 -20.01 -5.42
C ALA A 354 -9.72 -21.44 -5.68
N TYR A 355 -10.35 -21.66 -6.84
CA TYR A 355 -10.80 -22.98 -7.27
C TYR A 355 -9.65 -24.01 -7.35
N ILE A 356 -8.54 -23.66 -8.03
CA ILE A 356 -7.39 -24.56 -8.22
C ILE A 356 -6.70 -24.91 -6.89
N THR A 357 -6.67 -23.97 -5.94
CA THR A 357 -5.97 -24.15 -4.66
C THR A 357 -6.86 -24.66 -3.52
N GLY A 358 -8.14 -24.92 -3.79
CA GLY A 358 -9.10 -25.36 -2.77
C GLY A 358 -9.47 -24.27 -1.75
N TYR A 359 -9.17 -23.00 -2.04
CA TYR A 359 -9.68 -21.89 -1.23
C TYR A 359 -11.16 -21.67 -1.50
N ASP A 360 -11.85 -21.07 -0.53
CA ASP A 360 -13.24 -20.65 -0.70
C ASP A 360 -13.43 -19.79 -1.97
N THR A 361 -14.40 -20.16 -2.79
CA THR A 361 -14.71 -19.50 -4.05
C THR A 361 -15.81 -18.45 -3.91
N GLY A 362 -16.27 -18.13 -2.69
CA GLY A 362 -17.34 -17.16 -2.43
C GLY A 362 -17.05 -15.69 -2.75
N GLY A 363 -15.86 -15.37 -3.27
CA GLY A 363 -15.48 -14.03 -3.75
C GLY A 363 -14.55 -13.27 -2.80
N TYR A 364 -14.33 -13.74 -1.58
CA TYR A 364 -13.70 -12.91 -0.54
C TYR A 364 -12.54 -13.61 0.18
N SER A 365 -12.13 -14.77 -0.33
CA SER A 365 -10.96 -15.48 0.14
C SER A 365 -9.65 -14.77 -0.25
N VAL A 366 -8.52 -15.27 0.28
CA VAL A 366 -7.19 -14.67 0.09
C VAL A 366 -6.80 -14.49 -1.38
N PRO A 367 -7.03 -15.46 -2.30
CA PRO A 367 -6.73 -15.28 -3.72
C PRO A 367 -7.35 -14.02 -4.34
N TYR A 368 -8.64 -13.76 -4.10
CA TYR A 368 -9.30 -12.55 -4.61
C TYR A 368 -8.62 -11.28 -4.13
N LYS A 369 -8.37 -11.18 -2.82
CA LYS A 369 -7.71 -10.02 -2.20
C LYS A 369 -6.32 -9.79 -2.79
N LEU A 370 -5.54 -10.85 -2.96
CA LEU A 370 -4.20 -10.79 -3.54
C LEU A 370 -4.24 -10.26 -4.98
N PHE A 371 -5.08 -10.84 -5.85
CA PHE A 371 -5.15 -10.41 -7.25
C PHE A 371 -5.72 -8.99 -7.39
N LEU A 372 -6.68 -8.60 -6.56
CA LEU A 372 -7.14 -7.21 -6.51
C LEU A 372 -6.03 -6.25 -6.11
N MET A 373 -5.21 -6.58 -5.11
CA MET A 373 -4.06 -5.74 -4.73
C MET A 373 -3.02 -5.64 -5.86
N ILE A 374 -2.76 -6.74 -6.57
CA ILE A 374 -1.91 -6.75 -7.77
C ILE A 374 -2.49 -5.83 -8.85
N SER A 375 -3.82 -5.77 -8.98
CA SER A 375 -4.49 -4.91 -9.97
C SER A 375 -4.13 -3.43 -9.79
N ALA A 376 -4.09 -2.93 -8.55
CA ALA A 376 -3.76 -1.53 -8.27
C ALA A 376 -2.36 -1.15 -8.75
N LEU A 377 -1.37 -2.01 -8.48
CA LEU A 377 0.01 -1.83 -8.95
C LEU A 377 0.11 -1.97 -10.48
N PHE A 378 -0.65 -2.90 -11.07
CA PHE A 378 -0.72 -3.07 -12.51
C PHE A 378 -1.24 -1.80 -13.21
N TYR A 379 -2.38 -1.25 -12.75
CA TYR A 379 -2.92 -0.02 -13.33
C TYR A 379 -2.04 1.19 -13.04
N LEU A 380 -1.45 1.31 -11.86
CA LEU A 380 -0.46 2.36 -11.60
C LEU A 380 0.71 2.30 -12.60
N PHE A 381 1.27 1.10 -12.85
CA PHE A 381 2.33 0.92 -13.83
C PHE A 381 1.91 1.38 -15.23
N ILE A 382 0.71 0.99 -15.68
CA ILE A 382 0.14 1.44 -16.96
C ILE A 382 0.02 2.96 -16.98
N GLY A 383 -0.52 3.56 -15.92
CA GLY A 383 -0.66 5.00 -15.78
C GLY A 383 0.66 5.73 -15.91
N LEU A 384 1.66 5.32 -15.13
CA LEU A 384 3.01 5.88 -15.18
C LEU A 384 3.69 5.66 -16.54
N TYR A 385 3.46 4.53 -17.19
CA TYR A 385 3.96 4.26 -18.54
C TYR A 385 3.39 5.24 -19.59
N TYR A 386 2.08 5.50 -19.56
CA TYR A 386 1.46 6.46 -20.47
C TYR A 386 1.77 7.90 -20.11
N LEU A 387 1.83 8.23 -18.82
CA LEU A 387 2.28 9.55 -18.36
C LEU A 387 3.71 9.84 -18.81
N ARG A 388 4.62 8.86 -18.66
CA ARG A 388 6.00 8.93 -19.19
C ARG A 388 5.99 9.27 -20.68
N LYS A 389 5.19 8.56 -21.49
CA LYS A 389 5.11 8.82 -22.93
C LYS A 389 4.62 10.24 -23.23
N SER A 390 3.61 10.71 -22.50
CA SER A 390 3.06 12.06 -22.64
C SER A 390 4.09 13.13 -22.26
N LEU A 391 4.86 12.94 -21.18
CA LEU A 391 5.91 13.86 -20.75
C LEU A 391 7.07 13.91 -21.75
N LEU A 392 7.48 12.78 -22.33
CA LEU A 392 8.58 12.72 -23.29
C LEU A 392 8.32 13.47 -24.61
N TYR A 393 7.07 13.84 -24.91
CA TYR A 393 6.77 14.76 -26.01
C TYR A 393 7.26 16.18 -25.74
N TYR A 394 7.41 16.58 -24.48
CA TYR A 394 7.68 17.97 -24.09
C TYR A 394 8.96 18.14 -23.29
N PHE A 395 9.44 17.08 -22.63
CA PHE A 395 10.55 17.08 -21.69
C PHE A 395 11.56 15.97 -21.99
N ASN A 396 12.81 16.15 -21.56
CA ASN A 396 13.83 15.12 -21.70
C ASN A 396 13.63 13.96 -20.69
N SER A 397 14.37 12.86 -20.89
CA SER A 397 14.25 11.67 -20.04
C SER A 397 14.57 11.92 -18.56
N THR A 398 15.52 12.81 -18.25
CA THR A 398 15.91 13.09 -16.87
C THR A 398 14.80 13.80 -16.10
N ILE A 399 14.24 14.87 -16.68
CA ILE A 399 13.12 15.60 -16.09
C ILE A 399 11.92 14.67 -15.94
N THR A 400 11.63 13.87 -16.97
CA THR A 400 10.54 12.87 -16.91
C THR A 400 10.71 11.91 -15.74
N ILE A 401 11.91 11.36 -15.52
CA ILE A 401 12.18 10.44 -14.40
C ILE A 401 11.93 11.13 -13.06
N ILE A 402 12.49 12.32 -12.87
CA ILE A 402 12.35 13.08 -11.62
C ILE A 402 10.87 13.37 -11.37
N THR A 403 10.13 13.84 -12.38
CA THR A 403 8.69 14.09 -12.27
C THR A 403 7.91 12.83 -11.87
N LEU A 404 8.18 11.67 -12.48
CA LEU A 404 7.49 10.42 -12.14
C LEU A 404 7.78 9.97 -10.71
N ILE A 405 9.05 10.03 -10.28
CA ILE A 405 9.45 9.72 -8.90
C ILE A 405 8.76 10.67 -7.92
N SER A 406 8.77 11.97 -8.20
CA SER A 406 8.13 12.98 -7.36
C SER A 406 6.63 12.76 -7.25
N ILE A 407 5.93 12.48 -8.37
CA ILE A 407 4.49 12.22 -8.35
C ILE A 407 4.16 10.98 -7.52
N VAL A 408 4.91 9.89 -7.70
CA VAL A 408 4.65 8.65 -6.96
C VAL A 408 4.94 8.82 -5.48
N PHE A 409 6.17 9.19 -5.11
CA PHE A 409 6.63 9.14 -3.71
C PHE A 409 6.45 10.47 -2.95
N GLY A 410 6.22 11.57 -3.63
CA GLY A 410 6.00 12.89 -3.03
C GLY A 410 4.54 13.28 -2.91
N THR A 411 3.61 12.36 -3.20
CA THR A 411 2.17 12.61 -3.07
C THR A 411 1.45 11.44 -2.41
N ASN A 412 0.24 11.69 -1.92
CA ASN A 412 -0.63 10.65 -1.38
C ASN A 412 -1.00 9.55 -2.41
N LEU A 413 -0.66 9.67 -3.70
CA LEU A 413 -0.71 8.55 -4.65
C LEU A 413 0.06 7.32 -4.16
N PHE A 414 1.19 7.50 -3.46
CA PHE A 414 1.94 6.40 -2.83
C PHE A 414 1.04 5.60 -1.87
N PHE A 415 0.39 6.29 -0.93
CA PHE A 415 -0.49 5.69 0.05
C PHE A 415 -1.66 4.94 -0.61
N TYR A 416 -2.34 5.57 -1.57
CA TYR A 416 -3.49 4.96 -2.26
C TYR A 416 -3.12 3.92 -3.31
N SER A 417 -1.82 3.70 -3.55
CA SER A 417 -1.34 2.59 -4.40
C SER A 417 -0.81 1.41 -3.59
N CYS A 418 -0.42 1.64 -2.34
CA CYS A 418 0.26 0.66 -1.51
C CYS A 418 -0.53 0.20 -0.29
N VAL A 419 -1.22 1.12 0.38
CA VAL A 419 -1.88 0.88 1.67
C VAL A 419 -3.39 0.73 1.48
N GLU A 420 -4.02 1.71 0.83
CA GLU A 420 -5.43 1.66 0.41
C GLU A 420 -5.55 1.47 -1.10
N ALA A 421 -4.83 0.46 -1.59
CA ALA A 421 -4.61 0.18 -3.01
C ALA A 421 -5.91 0.01 -3.83
N LEU A 422 -6.99 -0.46 -3.19
CA LEU A 422 -8.27 -0.69 -3.85
C LEU A 422 -9.18 0.54 -3.86
N MET A 423 -8.74 1.70 -3.42
CA MET A 423 -9.49 2.93 -3.70
C MET A 423 -9.43 3.28 -5.20
N SER A 424 -10.38 4.08 -5.69
CA SER A 424 -10.51 4.39 -7.12
C SER A 424 -9.37 5.23 -7.72
N HIS A 425 -8.47 5.77 -6.89
CA HIS A 425 -7.49 6.79 -7.26
C HIS A 425 -6.40 6.30 -8.22
N SER A 426 -5.75 5.17 -7.95
CA SER A 426 -4.68 4.65 -8.84
C SER A 426 -5.23 4.22 -10.20
N PHE A 427 -6.46 3.70 -10.23
CA PHE A 427 -7.19 3.35 -11.45
C PHE A 427 -7.55 4.60 -12.26
N SER A 428 -8.11 5.62 -11.61
CA SER A 428 -8.47 6.90 -12.23
C SER A 428 -7.25 7.66 -12.74
N PHE A 429 -6.16 7.69 -11.96
CA PHE A 429 -4.87 8.25 -12.37
C PHE A 429 -4.32 7.56 -13.64
N SER A 430 -4.45 6.24 -13.72
CA SER A 430 -4.07 5.48 -14.91
C SER A 430 -4.89 5.87 -16.12
N LEU A 431 -6.22 5.93 -15.97
CA LEU A 431 -7.11 6.29 -17.06
C LEU A 431 -6.90 7.74 -17.53
N PHE A 432 -6.70 8.72 -16.64
CA PHE A 432 -6.33 10.08 -17.05
C PHE A 432 -4.98 10.10 -17.79
N SER A 433 -3.98 9.35 -17.33
CA SER A 433 -2.69 9.27 -18.01
C SER A 433 -2.81 8.69 -19.43
N ILE A 434 -3.65 7.65 -19.62
CA ILE A 434 -3.98 7.09 -20.93
C ILE A 434 -4.74 8.12 -21.77
N PHE A 435 -5.76 8.78 -21.20
CA PHE A 435 -6.59 9.77 -21.88
C PHE A 435 -5.77 10.95 -22.40
N ILE A 436 -4.84 11.48 -21.60
CA ILE A 436 -3.91 12.54 -22.02
C ILE A 436 -3.03 12.05 -23.17
N TYR A 437 -2.48 10.85 -23.09
CA TYR A 437 -1.66 10.29 -24.17
C TYR A 437 -2.47 10.13 -25.47
N LEU A 438 -3.68 9.58 -25.38
CA LEU A 438 -4.57 9.40 -26.53
C LEU A 438 -5.04 10.74 -27.09
N THR A 439 -5.24 11.76 -26.24
CA THR A 439 -5.53 13.14 -26.65
C THR A 439 -4.39 13.68 -27.51
N ILE A 440 -3.13 13.56 -27.06
CA ILE A 440 -1.95 13.96 -27.85
C ILE A 440 -1.93 13.23 -29.19
N LYS A 441 -2.15 11.91 -29.18
CA LYS A 441 -2.12 11.08 -30.41
C LYS A 441 -3.24 11.41 -31.38
N TRP A 442 -4.45 11.66 -30.90
CA TRP A 442 -5.59 12.01 -31.73
C TRP A 442 -5.40 13.38 -32.38
N HIS A 443 -4.88 14.36 -31.63
CA HIS A 443 -4.56 15.70 -32.17
C HIS A 443 -3.38 15.69 -33.15
N GLN A 444 -2.49 14.70 -33.09
CA GLN A 444 -1.45 14.49 -34.10
C GLN A 444 -2.00 13.81 -35.36
N LYS A 445 -2.86 12.80 -35.18
CA LYS A 445 -3.49 12.06 -36.26
C LYS A 445 -4.84 11.49 -35.82
N ASN A 446 -5.90 12.01 -36.44
CA ASN A 446 -7.27 11.52 -36.25
C ASN A 446 -7.39 10.14 -36.91
N THR A 447 -7.42 9.08 -36.11
CA THR A 447 -7.65 7.71 -36.59
C THR A 447 -8.86 7.13 -35.90
N ILE A 448 -9.55 6.21 -36.58
CA ILE A 448 -10.72 5.51 -36.01
C ILE A 448 -10.30 4.83 -34.71
N LYS A 449 -9.20 4.06 -34.72
CA LYS A 449 -8.65 3.41 -33.53
C LYS A 449 -8.47 4.35 -32.33
N ASN A 450 -7.83 5.52 -32.52
CA ASN A 450 -7.63 6.47 -31.43
C ASN A 450 -8.96 7.06 -30.93
N SER A 451 -9.96 7.21 -31.80
CA SER A 451 -11.28 7.74 -31.46
C SER A 451 -12.08 6.74 -30.63
N LEU A 452 -12.10 5.47 -31.03
CA LEU A 452 -12.73 4.39 -30.25
C LEU A 452 -12.08 4.23 -28.87
N LEU A 453 -10.74 4.24 -28.82
CA LEU A 453 -9.99 4.17 -27.56
C LEU A 453 -10.24 5.40 -26.66
N LEU A 454 -10.33 6.61 -27.23
CA LEU A 454 -10.68 7.81 -26.46
C LEU A 454 -12.08 7.71 -25.88
N GLY A 455 -13.08 7.31 -26.67
CA GLY A 455 -14.45 7.13 -26.19
C GLY A 455 -14.55 6.07 -25.10
N PHE A 456 -13.88 4.94 -25.27
CA PHE A 456 -13.85 3.88 -24.25
C PHE A 456 -13.20 4.35 -22.93
N ILE A 457 -12.03 4.99 -23.01
CA ILE A 457 -11.32 5.49 -21.83
C ILE A 457 -12.10 6.61 -21.14
N PHE A 458 -12.69 7.53 -21.91
CA PHE A 458 -13.53 8.60 -21.36
C PHE A 458 -14.81 8.05 -20.72
N GLY A 459 -15.43 7.03 -21.33
CA GLY A 459 -16.53 6.27 -20.75
C GLY A 459 -16.15 5.66 -19.40
N LEU A 460 -15.01 5.00 -19.29
CA LEU A 460 -14.55 4.42 -18.02
C LEU A 460 -14.24 5.49 -16.96
N ILE A 461 -13.62 6.60 -17.35
CA ILE A 461 -13.32 7.73 -16.45
C ILE A 461 -14.62 8.26 -15.83
N SER A 462 -15.60 8.57 -16.67
CA SER A 462 -16.88 9.14 -16.25
C SER A 462 -17.70 8.13 -15.46
N LEU A 463 -17.68 6.85 -15.86
CA LEU A 463 -18.38 5.77 -15.15
C LEU A 463 -17.77 5.47 -13.78
N ILE A 464 -16.46 5.60 -13.58
CA ILE A 464 -15.85 5.45 -12.25
C ILE A 464 -16.26 6.62 -11.36
N ARG A 465 -16.15 7.85 -11.86
CA ARG A 465 -16.54 9.08 -11.14
C ARG A 465 -17.07 10.11 -12.13
N PRO A 466 -18.38 10.45 -12.10
CA PRO A 466 -18.97 11.40 -13.05
C PRO A 466 -18.29 12.77 -13.07
N THR A 467 -17.82 13.25 -11.91
CA THR A 467 -17.03 14.50 -11.79
C THR A 467 -15.77 14.50 -12.63
N ASN A 468 -15.18 13.33 -12.90
CA ASN A 468 -13.94 13.22 -13.66
C ASN A 468 -14.15 13.44 -15.17
N SER A 469 -15.41 13.54 -15.62
CA SER A 469 -15.76 13.92 -16.99
C SER A 469 -15.19 15.29 -17.39
N LEU A 470 -14.85 16.15 -16.43
CA LEU A 470 -14.17 17.43 -16.66
C LEU A 470 -12.87 17.31 -17.46
N ILE A 471 -12.23 16.13 -17.48
CA ILE A 471 -11.02 15.89 -18.29
C ILE A 471 -11.27 16.09 -19.78
N ILE A 472 -12.52 16.04 -20.26
CA ILE A 472 -12.85 16.33 -21.66
C ILE A 472 -12.42 17.74 -22.07
N LEU A 473 -12.38 18.69 -21.14
CA LEU A 473 -11.86 20.04 -21.38
C LEU A 473 -10.40 20.00 -21.85
N VAL A 474 -9.61 19.08 -21.32
CA VAL A 474 -8.23 18.87 -21.77
C VAL A 474 -8.19 18.39 -23.22
N PHE A 475 -9.10 17.50 -23.63
CA PHE A 475 -9.20 17.06 -25.03
C PHE A 475 -9.62 18.20 -25.96
N ILE A 476 -10.64 18.97 -25.59
CA ILE A 476 -11.17 20.09 -26.39
C ILE A 476 -10.10 21.17 -26.56
N PHE A 477 -9.45 21.57 -25.47
CA PHE A 477 -8.54 22.72 -25.46
C PHE A 477 -7.06 22.37 -25.63
N TRP A 478 -6.71 21.09 -25.86
CA TRP A 478 -5.32 20.66 -26.02
C TRP A 478 -4.59 21.46 -27.10
N GLY A 479 -3.42 22.03 -26.80
CA GLY A 479 -2.59 22.73 -27.77
C GLY A 479 -3.06 24.13 -28.16
N ILE A 480 -4.19 24.61 -27.62
CA ILE A 480 -4.73 25.93 -27.96
C ILE A 480 -3.95 27.03 -27.24
N SER A 481 -3.36 27.95 -28.00
CA SER A 481 -2.55 29.06 -27.46
C SER A 481 -3.17 30.44 -27.64
N GLY A 482 -4.31 30.54 -28.32
CA GLY A 482 -5.06 31.77 -28.56
C GLY A 482 -6.29 31.57 -29.46
N TYR A 483 -6.99 32.67 -29.75
CA TYR A 483 -8.27 32.65 -30.49
C TYR A 483 -8.18 31.99 -31.87
N LYS A 484 -7.12 32.24 -32.64
CA LYS A 484 -6.94 31.63 -33.97
C LYS A 484 -6.86 30.11 -33.90
N ASP A 485 -6.20 29.55 -32.89
CA ASP A 485 -6.10 28.10 -32.68
C ASP A 485 -7.45 27.51 -32.26
N PHE A 486 -8.25 28.29 -31.52
CA PHE A 486 -9.61 27.89 -31.12
C PHE A 486 -10.55 27.77 -32.33
N ILE A 487 -10.50 28.72 -33.28
CA ILE A 487 -11.28 28.59 -34.52
C ILE A 487 -10.82 27.38 -35.33
N LYS A 488 -9.50 27.17 -35.46
CA LYS A 488 -8.96 25.95 -36.12
C LYS A 488 -9.43 24.67 -35.43
N ARG A 489 -9.54 24.66 -34.11
CA ARG A 489 -10.06 23.52 -33.33
C ARG A 489 -11.51 23.20 -33.71
N ILE A 490 -12.37 24.22 -33.80
CA ILE A 490 -13.77 24.05 -34.21
C ILE A 490 -13.83 23.47 -35.62
N THR A 491 -13.08 24.04 -36.57
CA THR A 491 -13.02 23.54 -37.95
C THR A 491 -12.54 22.08 -38.00
N LEU A 492 -11.51 21.72 -37.22
CA LEU A 492 -11.02 20.34 -37.14
C LEU A 492 -12.11 19.37 -36.68
N PHE A 493 -12.87 19.73 -35.64
CA PHE A 493 -13.94 18.89 -35.13
C PHE A 493 -15.09 18.73 -36.12
N LEU A 494 -15.47 19.80 -36.83
CA LEU A 494 -16.49 19.73 -37.87
C LEU A 494 -16.05 18.88 -39.06
N GLN A 495 -14.80 19.02 -39.51
CA GLN A 495 -14.23 18.20 -40.59
C GLN A 495 -14.11 16.71 -40.20
N ASN A 496 -13.90 16.42 -38.92
CA ASN A 496 -13.73 15.07 -38.38
C ASN A 496 -14.94 14.62 -37.53
N TYR A 497 -16.16 15.09 -37.85
CA TYR A 497 -17.34 14.87 -37.00
C TYR A 497 -17.63 13.37 -36.75
N ILE A 498 -17.35 12.49 -37.73
CA ILE A 498 -17.47 11.03 -37.58
C ILE A 498 -16.61 10.53 -36.42
N HIS A 499 -15.38 11.04 -36.27
CA HIS A 499 -14.51 10.67 -35.15
C HIS A 499 -15.07 11.12 -33.81
N ILE A 500 -15.70 12.29 -33.76
CA ILE A 500 -16.36 12.80 -32.54
C ILE A 500 -17.59 11.96 -32.19
N LEU A 501 -18.41 11.60 -33.18
CA LEU A 501 -19.55 10.69 -33.00
C LEU A 501 -19.11 9.32 -32.51
N LEU A 502 -17.99 8.78 -33.01
CA LEU A 502 -17.42 7.52 -32.52
C LEU A 502 -16.97 7.61 -31.06
N ILE A 503 -16.36 8.74 -30.65
CA ILE A 503 -15.99 8.97 -29.25
C ILE A 503 -17.25 8.99 -28.38
N ALA A 504 -18.29 9.72 -28.79
CA ALA A 504 -19.56 9.80 -28.06
C ALA A 504 -20.26 8.44 -27.96
N LEU A 505 -20.34 7.69 -29.08
CA LEU A 505 -20.93 6.37 -29.13
C LEU A 505 -20.23 5.39 -28.18
N PHE A 506 -18.90 5.32 -28.21
CA PHE A 506 -18.16 4.40 -27.34
C PHE A 506 -18.23 4.81 -25.87
N THR A 507 -18.32 6.11 -25.57
CA THR A 507 -18.58 6.59 -24.22
C THR A 507 -19.94 6.08 -23.72
N PHE A 508 -20.98 6.19 -24.55
CA PHE A 508 -22.32 5.69 -24.25
C PHE A 508 -22.35 4.17 -24.08
N LEU A 509 -21.67 3.41 -24.95
CA LEU A 509 -21.59 1.95 -24.85
C LEU A 509 -20.96 1.48 -23.53
N VAL A 510 -19.99 2.22 -22.99
CA VAL A 510 -19.41 1.92 -21.67
C VAL A 510 -20.40 2.16 -20.53
N TRP A 511 -21.28 3.16 -20.65
CA TRP A 511 -22.33 3.46 -19.67
C TRP A 511 -23.53 2.52 -19.76
N LEU A 512 -23.76 1.88 -20.90
CA LEU A 512 -24.94 1.07 -21.17
C LEU A 512 -25.18 -0.03 -20.11
N PRO A 513 -24.18 -0.79 -19.63
CA PRO A 513 -24.39 -1.76 -18.55
C PRO A 513 -24.90 -1.14 -17.24
N GLN A 514 -24.45 0.07 -16.88
CA GLN A 514 -24.93 0.78 -15.69
C GLN A 514 -26.37 1.25 -15.85
N ILE A 515 -26.73 1.74 -17.03
CA ILE A 515 -28.09 2.18 -17.36
C ILE A 515 -29.07 0.99 -17.31
N ILE A 516 -28.65 -0.16 -17.85
CA ILE A 516 -29.43 -1.41 -17.78
C ILE A 516 -29.59 -1.87 -16.32
N TYR A 517 -28.52 -1.82 -15.52
CA TYR A 517 -28.58 -2.15 -14.11
C TYR A 517 -29.57 -1.27 -13.34
N TRP A 518 -29.53 0.04 -13.52
CA TRP A 518 -30.52 0.94 -12.90
C TRP A 518 -31.94 0.61 -13.36
N LYS A 519 -32.16 0.44 -14.67
CA LYS A 519 -33.49 0.08 -15.18
C LYS A 519 -34.03 -1.20 -14.56
N TYR A 520 -33.16 -2.19 -14.33
CA TYR A 520 -33.51 -3.48 -13.74
C TYR A 520 -33.79 -3.39 -12.23
N VAL A 521 -32.97 -2.65 -11.47
CA VAL A 521 -33.05 -2.61 -9.99
C VAL A 521 -34.05 -1.56 -9.49
N THR A 522 -34.06 -0.38 -10.09
CA THR A 522 -34.87 0.77 -9.63
C THR A 522 -36.14 0.95 -10.47
N GLY A 523 -36.12 0.51 -11.73
CA GLY A 523 -37.18 0.77 -12.71
C GLY A 523 -36.91 2.00 -13.58
N ASP A 524 -35.87 2.78 -13.27
CA ASP A 524 -35.51 4.02 -13.95
C ASP A 524 -34.20 3.87 -14.74
N PHE A 525 -34.10 4.54 -15.89
CA PHE A 525 -32.87 4.51 -16.69
C PHE A 525 -31.71 5.29 -16.04
N PHE A 526 -32.02 6.26 -15.19
CA PHE A 526 -31.06 7.07 -14.45
C PHE A 526 -31.51 7.17 -13.00
N PHE A 527 -30.61 6.85 -12.06
CA PHE A 527 -30.94 6.82 -10.64
C PHE A 527 -29.81 7.43 -9.81
N TYR A 528 -30.15 8.32 -8.88
CA TYR A 528 -29.19 8.95 -7.98
C TYR A 528 -29.06 8.15 -6.68
N SER A 529 -28.05 7.29 -6.61
CA SER A 529 -27.82 6.33 -5.51
C SER A 529 -27.07 6.91 -4.31
N TYR A 530 -26.89 8.23 -4.25
CA TYR A 530 -26.16 8.92 -3.17
C TYR A 530 -27.10 9.58 -2.15
N GLY A 531 -28.42 9.41 -2.28
CA GLY A 531 -29.42 9.93 -1.34
C GLY A 531 -29.39 11.46 -1.24
N GLU A 532 -29.28 11.97 -0.02
CA GLU A 532 -29.24 13.42 0.29
C GLU A 532 -27.85 14.06 0.08
N GLU A 533 -26.83 13.27 -0.27
CA GLU A 533 -25.50 13.80 -0.55
C GLU A 533 -25.51 14.61 -1.85
N GLY A 534 -24.81 15.75 -1.92
CA GLY A 534 -24.81 16.57 -3.12
C GLY A 534 -23.73 17.65 -3.17
N PHE A 535 -23.89 18.59 -4.11
CA PHE A 535 -22.99 19.73 -4.27
C PHE A 535 -23.60 21.00 -3.70
N ASN A 536 -22.83 21.73 -2.89
CA ASN A 536 -23.10 23.10 -2.49
C ASN A 536 -22.29 24.07 -3.38
N TRP A 537 -22.87 24.41 -4.54
CA TRP A 537 -22.25 25.30 -5.52
C TRP A 537 -22.10 26.75 -5.02
N ALA A 538 -22.96 27.18 -4.09
CA ALA A 538 -22.99 28.56 -3.59
C ALA A 538 -21.93 28.83 -2.52
N SER A 539 -21.44 27.80 -1.83
CA SER A 539 -20.41 27.93 -0.78
C SER A 539 -19.36 26.81 -0.89
N PRO A 540 -18.49 26.87 -1.91
CA PRO A 540 -17.41 25.90 -2.05
C PRO A 540 -16.32 26.14 -1.00
N HIS A 541 -15.82 25.08 -0.39
CA HIS A 541 -14.79 25.13 0.64
C HIS A 541 -13.38 25.24 0.06
N ILE A 542 -13.14 26.26 -0.78
CA ILE A 542 -11.88 26.39 -1.53
C ILE A 542 -10.68 26.55 -0.59
N ILE A 543 -10.75 27.51 0.33
CA ILE A 543 -9.63 27.80 1.25
C ILE A 543 -9.39 26.61 2.18
N ASP A 544 -10.45 26.04 2.75
CA ASP A 544 -10.34 24.88 3.63
C ASP A 544 -9.76 23.67 2.89
N GLY A 545 -10.27 23.38 1.70
CA GLY A 545 -9.80 22.30 0.83
C GLY A 545 -8.34 22.41 0.45
N LEU A 546 -7.81 23.63 0.29
CA LEU A 546 -6.41 23.82 -0.07
C LEU A 546 -5.47 23.80 1.15
N PHE A 547 -5.86 24.37 2.29
CA PHE A 547 -4.94 24.69 3.38
C PHE A 547 -5.34 24.20 4.79
N SER A 548 -6.56 23.70 4.99
CA SER A 548 -7.02 23.27 6.32
C SER A 548 -6.16 22.17 6.92
N PHE A 549 -5.96 22.20 8.24
CA PHE A 549 -5.30 21.11 8.97
C PHE A 549 -6.12 19.81 8.98
N ARG A 550 -7.41 19.86 8.65
CA ARG A 550 -8.26 18.67 8.54
C ARG A 550 -7.80 17.77 7.39
N LYS A 551 -7.84 18.28 6.16
CA LYS A 551 -7.48 17.55 4.92
C LYS A 551 -6.89 18.41 3.80
N GLY A 552 -6.40 19.61 4.10
CA GLY A 552 -5.89 20.56 3.10
C GLY A 552 -4.93 19.92 2.09
N TRP A 553 -5.22 20.11 0.80
CA TRP A 553 -4.48 19.47 -0.29
C TRP A 553 -2.99 19.81 -0.24
N PHE A 554 -2.62 21.08 -0.08
CA PHE A 554 -1.23 21.50 -0.05
C PHE A 554 -0.54 21.23 1.29
N LEU A 555 -1.29 21.03 2.37
CA LEU A 555 -0.71 20.66 3.66
C LEU A 555 -0.19 19.22 3.64
N TYR A 556 -1.01 18.29 3.15
CA TYR A 556 -0.66 16.86 3.12
C TYR A 556 0.01 16.43 1.80
N THR A 557 0.00 17.29 0.78
CA THR A 557 0.70 17.05 -0.50
C THR A 557 1.35 18.36 -1.00
N PRO A 558 2.35 18.89 -0.27
CA PRO A 558 2.97 20.18 -0.61
C PRO A 558 3.71 20.18 -1.95
N LEU A 559 4.10 19.01 -2.48
CA LEU A 559 4.65 18.90 -3.83
C LEU A 559 3.69 19.46 -4.90
N MET A 560 2.37 19.33 -4.71
CA MET A 560 1.40 19.86 -5.68
C MET A 560 1.34 21.38 -5.68
N LEU A 561 1.80 22.06 -4.63
CA LEU A 561 2.00 23.51 -4.67
C LEU A 561 3.05 23.89 -5.73
N LEU A 562 4.14 23.11 -5.86
CA LEU A 562 5.14 23.32 -6.92
C LEU A 562 4.55 23.08 -8.32
N ALA A 563 3.66 22.12 -8.45
CA ALA A 563 2.95 21.87 -9.70
C ALA A 563 2.04 23.06 -10.07
N VAL A 564 1.29 23.62 -9.13
CA VAL A 564 0.44 24.79 -9.37
C VAL A 564 1.27 26.03 -9.69
N LEU A 565 2.35 26.28 -8.95
CA LEU A 565 3.32 27.35 -9.25
C LEU A 565 4.02 27.16 -10.60
N GLY A 566 4.06 25.93 -11.12
CA GLY A 566 4.56 25.60 -12.44
C GLY A 566 3.63 26.00 -13.58
N ILE A 567 2.33 26.23 -13.33
CA ILE A 567 1.35 26.53 -14.39
C ILE A 567 1.70 27.83 -15.14
N PRO A 568 1.96 28.98 -14.48
CA PRO A 568 2.37 30.21 -15.17
C PRO A 568 3.65 30.05 -16.00
N LEU A 569 4.55 29.13 -15.61
CA LEU A 569 5.80 28.87 -16.32
C LEU A 569 5.59 28.21 -17.70
N LEU A 570 4.42 27.60 -17.92
CA LEU A 570 4.04 27.03 -19.22
C LEU A 570 3.82 28.13 -20.28
N ILE A 571 3.42 29.34 -19.90
CA ILE A 571 3.17 30.45 -20.84
C ILE A 571 4.42 30.73 -21.70
N LYS A 572 5.60 30.74 -21.07
CA LYS A 572 6.86 31.08 -21.74
C LYS A 572 7.47 29.93 -22.55
N ASN A 573 7.25 28.68 -22.14
CA ASN A 573 7.97 27.53 -22.69
C ASN A 573 7.09 26.60 -23.54
N LYS A 574 5.80 26.48 -23.20
CA LYS A 574 4.86 25.48 -23.73
C LYS A 574 3.42 26.03 -23.75
N LYS A 575 3.20 27.17 -24.42
CA LYS A 575 1.95 27.96 -24.36
C LYS A 575 0.68 27.15 -24.64
N GLY A 576 0.73 26.18 -25.55
CA GLY A 576 -0.42 25.31 -25.87
C GLY A 576 -0.83 24.33 -24.76
N LEU A 577 -0.03 24.17 -23.71
CA LEU A 577 -0.39 23.40 -22.52
C LEU A 577 -0.99 24.28 -21.41
N PHE A 578 -0.74 25.59 -21.42
CA PHE A 578 -1.14 26.47 -20.34
C PHE A 578 -2.67 26.52 -20.18
N PHE A 579 -3.38 26.91 -21.24
CA PHE A 579 -4.83 27.12 -21.21
C PHE A 579 -5.64 25.87 -20.80
N PRO A 580 -5.45 24.69 -21.41
CA PRO A 580 -6.20 23.49 -21.01
C PRO A 580 -5.92 23.09 -19.55
N ILE A 581 -4.68 23.24 -19.07
CA ILE A 581 -4.31 22.84 -17.71
C ILE A 581 -4.87 23.80 -16.67
N ILE A 582 -4.74 25.13 -16.86
CA ILE A 582 -5.27 26.10 -15.90
C ILE A 582 -6.80 26.05 -15.86
N LEU A 583 -7.46 25.93 -17.01
CA LEU A 583 -8.91 25.84 -17.10
C LEU A 583 -9.44 24.60 -16.38
N PHE A 584 -8.86 23.43 -16.67
CA PHE A 584 -9.20 22.19 -15.96
C PHE A 584 -8.94 22.33 -14.46
N THR A 585 -7.77 22.86 -14.06
CA THR A 585 -7.39 22.95 -12.64
C THR A 585 -8.37 23.82 -11.85
N ILE A 586 -8.74 25.00 -12.36
CA ILE A 586 -9.68 25.91 -11.67
C ILE A 586 -11.06 25.27 -11.53
N ILE A 587 -11.62 24.75 -12.63
CA ILE A 587 -12.95 24.14 -12.62
C ILE A 587 -12.97 22.89 -11.74
N ASN A 588 -11.93 22.05 -11.83
CA ASN A 588 -11.81 20.84 -11.03
C ASN A 588 -11.68 21.15 -9.53
N VAL A 589 -10.91 22.19 -9.15
CA VAL A 589 -10.84 22.65 -7.76
C VAL A 589 -12.21 23.10 -7.27
N TYR A 590 -12.91 23.92 -8.05
CA TYR A 590 -14.26 24.39 -7.71
C TYR A 590 -15.24 23.23 -7.54
N VAL A 591 -15.31 22.31 -8.49
CA VAL A 591 -16.23 21.16 -8.45
C VAL A 591 -15.93 20.23 -7.30
N ILE A 592 -14.67 19.83 -7.11
CA ILE A 592 -14.29 18.92 -6.02
C ILE A 592 -14.62 19.52 -4.65
N LEU A 593 -14.35 20.81 -4.45
CA LEU A 593 -14.55 21.49 -3.16
C LEU A 593 -15.97 22.02 -2.96
N SER A 594 -16.85 21.86 -3.95
CA SER A 594 -18.29 22.10 -3.83
C SER A 594 -19.04 20.86 -3.30
N TRP A 595 -18.41 19.69 -3.20
CA TRP A 595 -19.06 18.51 -2.62
C TRP A 595 -19.41 18.76 -1.14
N TRP A 596 -20.59 18.34 -0.68
CA TRP A 596 -21.09 18.58 0.69
C TRP A 596 -20.05 18.21 1.76
N CYS A 597 -19.38 17.07 1.57
CA CYS A 597 -18.24 16.64 2.35
C CYS A 597 -16.95 17.00 1.61
N TRP A 598 -16.55 18.27 1.66
CA TRP A 598 -15.38 18.75 0.90
C TRP A 598 -14.08 18.02 1.26
N TRP A 599 -14.01 17.38 2.43
CA TRP A 599 -12.87 16.59 2.90
C TRP A 599 -12.93 15.10 2.49
N TYR A 600 -14.00 14.66 1.81
CA TYR A 600 -14.18 13.32 1.23
C TYR A 600 -14.11 12.17 2.25
N GLY A 601 -14.60 12.39 3.48
CA GLY A 601 -14.64 11.37 4.53
C GLY A 601 -13.26 10.98 5.07
N GLY A 602 -13.15 9.73 5.54
CA GLY A 602 -11.91 9.20 6.11
C GLY A 602 -10.85 8.90 5.04
N GLY A 603 -9.66 9.51 5.13
CA GLY A 603 -8.57 9.27 4.18
C GLY A 603 -7.28 10.07 4.47
N PHE A 604 -6.19 9.77 3.75
CA PHE A 604 -4.93 10.51 3.83
C PHE A 604 -4.85 11.65 2.81
N GLY A 605 -4.76 12.89 3.30
CA GLY A 605 -4.82 14.11 2.46
C GLY A 605 -6.10 14.22 1.63
N LEU A 606 -6.11 15.13 0.66
CA LEU A 606 -7.26 15.32 -0.22
C LEU A 606 -7.21 14.40 -1.45
N ARG A 607 -7.75 13.19 -1.29
CA ARG A 607 -7.64 12.09 -2.26
C ARG A 607 -8.34 12.33 -3.59
N ALA A 608 -9.38 13.17 -3.60
CA ALA A 608 -10.14 13.49 -4.80
C ALA A 608 -9.31 14.15 -5.92
N PHE A 609 -8.13 14.72 -5.60
CA PHE A 609 -7.25 15.34 -6.57
C PHE A 609 -6.24 14.38 -7.23
N ILE A 610 -6.10 13.14 -6.76
CA ILE A 610 -5.00 12.25 -7.15
C ILE A 610 -4.96 12.00 -8.65
N GLU A 611 -6.10 11.74 -9.28
CA GLU A 611 -6.18 11.55 -10.72
C GLU A 611 -5.60 12.75 -11.50
N SER A 612 -5.86 13.97 -11.03
CA SER A 612 -5.40 15.23 -11.64
C SER A 612 -3.87 15.36 -11.65
N TYR A 613 -3.15 14.57 -10.84
CA TYR A 613 -1.69 14.59 -10.79
C TYR A 613 -1.07 14.17 -12.12
N SER A 614 -1.78 13.38 -12.92
CA SER A 614 -1.36 13.03 -14.29
C SER A 614 -1.28 14.27 -15.21
N LEU A 615 -2.19 15.23 -15.06
CA LEU A 615 -2.17 16.50 -15.80
C LEU A 615 -1.24 17.52 -15.14
N LEU A 616 -1.22 17.58 -13.81
CA LEU A 616 -0.34 18.48 -13.05
C LEU A 616 1.15 18.05 -13.10
N ALA A 617 1.45 16.85 -13.59
CA ALA A 617 2.81 16.41 -13.88
C ALA A 617 3.51 17.31 -14.93
N PHE A 618 2.78 17.91 -15.88
CA PHE A 618 3.36 18.80 -16.89
C PHE A 618 3.87 20.12 -16.29
N PRO A 619 3.06 20.87 -15.50
CA PRO A 619 3.57 22.06 -14.84
C PRO A 619 4.59 21.72 -13.73
N LEU A 620 4.51 20.55 -13.09
CA LEU A 620 5.59 20.09 -12.21
C LEU A 620 6.91 19.85 -12.97
N ALA A 621 6.84 19.22 -14.14
CA ALA A 621 8.02 18.97 -14.99
C ALA A 621 8.69 20.27 -15.46
N ILE A 622 7.93 21.31 -15.83
CA ILE A 622 8.53 22.60 -16.19
C ILE A 622 9.14 23.32 -14.98
N PHE A 623 8.54 23.18 -13.79
CA PHE A 623 9.10 23.70 -12.54
C PHE A 623 10.45 23.04 -12.24
N ILE A 624 10.51 21.70 -12.30
CA ILE A 624 11.75 20.92 -12.13
C ILE A 624 12.77 21.32 -13.19
N GLN A 625 12.37 21.43 -14.46
CA GLN A 625 13.28 21.84 -15.53
C GLN A 625 13.89 23.21 -15.24
N ARG A 626 13.10 24.22 -14.86
CA ARG A 626 13.66 25.54 -14.53
C ARG A 626 14.61 25.50 -13.34
N GLY A 627 14.24 24.79 -12.26
CA GLY A 627 15.08 24.67 -11.07
C GLY A 627 16.43 24.01 -11.37
N PHE A 628 16.45 22.98 -12.22
CA PHE A 628 17.66 22.21 -12.54
C PHE A 628 18.57 22.86 -13.58
N PHE A 629 18.07 23.77 -14.43
CA PHE A 629 18.81 24.38 -15.54
C PHE A 629 19.18 25.87 -15.34
N GLN A 630 18.99 26.45 -14.15
CA GLN A 630 19.42 27.82 -13.84
C GLN A 630 20.87 27.90 -13.34
N SER A 631 21.10 27.75 -12.03
CA SER A 631 22.42 27.82 -11.38
C SER A 631 22.64 26.62 -10.47
N LYS A 632 23.89 26.36 -10.07
CA LYS A 632 24.22 25.27 -9.15
C LYS A 632 23.44 25.38 -7.83
N ILE A 633 23.20 26.60 -7.34
CA ILE A 633 22.43 26.87 -6.11
C ILE A 633 20.97 26.49 -6.31
N TYR A 634 20.31 26.99 -7.36
CA TYR A 634 18.90 26.67 -7.64
C TYR A 634 18.67 25.18 -7.91
N LYS A 635 19.63 24.51 -8.56
CA LYS A 635 19.60 23.07 -8.78
C LYS A 635 19.65 22.31 -7.45
N THR A 636 20.60 22.64 -6.57
CA THR A 636 20.72 22.01 -5.25
C THR A 636 19.46 22.28 -4.40
N PHE A 637 18.98 23.52 -4.37
CA PHE A 637 17.76 23.88 -3.65
C PHE A 637 16.54 23.10 -4.15
N SER A 638 16.33 23.05 -5.48
CA SER A 638 15.22 22.31 -6.08
C SER A 638 15.29 20.82 -5.77
N PHE A 639 16.49 20.23 -5.82
CA PHE A 639 16.71 18.83 -5.46
C PHE A 639 16.38 18.58 -3.98
N LEU A 640 16.92 19.39 -3.07
CA LEU A 640 16.67 19.26 -1.62
C LEU A 640 15.19 19.44 -1.29
N LEU A 641 14.50 20.40 -1.93
CA LEU A 641 13.08 20.65 -1.72
C LEU A 641 12.21 19.46 -2.15
N ILE A 642 12.48 18.90 -3.34
CA ILE A 642 11.77 17.71 -3.82
C ILE A 642 12.06 16.51 -2.93
N ALA A 643 13.33 16.30 -2.56
CA ALA A 643 13.73 15.22 -1.66
C ALA A 643 13.04 15.34 -0.30
N PHE A 644 12.92 16.57 0.24
CA PHE A 644 12.20 16.85 1.48
C PHE A 644 10.71 16.53 1.36
N PHE A 645 10.02 16.91 0.27
CA PHE A 645 8.61 16.57 0.10
C PHE A 645 8.36 15.07 -0.11
N ILE A 646 9.28 14.36 -0.77
CA ILE A 646 9.23 12.89 -0.85
C ILE A 646 9.40 12.28 0.54
N PHE A 647 10.41 12.71 1.30
CA PHE A 647 10.62 12.28 2.67
C PHE A 647 9.38 12.54 3.54
N LEU A 648 8.86 13.77 3.49
CA LEU A 648 7.70 14.19 4.27
C LEU A 648 6.47 13.33 3.95
N ASN A 649 6.19 13.05 2.66
CA ASN A 649 5.05 12.24 2.28
C ASN A 649 5.19 10.77 2.75
N ILE A 650 6.37 10.18 2.59
CA ILE A 650 6.64 8.82 3.08
C ILE A 650 6.51 8.77 4.60
N PHE A 651 7.07 9.77 5.31
CA PHE A 651 6.97 9.84 6.76
C PHE A 651 5.51 10.01 7.22
N GLN A 652 4.77 10.94 6.65
CA GLN A 652 3.37 11.16 6.99
C GLN A 652 2.48 9.96 6.61
N THR A 653 2.83 9.20 5.57
CA THR A 653 2.18 7.92 5.26
C THR A 653 2.32 6.95 6.43
N LEU A 654 3.51 6.84 7.02
CA LEU A 654 3.73 6.02 8.21
C LEU A 654 2.99 6.56 9.44
N GLN A 655 2.92 7.89 9.59
CA GLN A 655 2.17 8.51 10.68
C GLN A 655 0.67 8.22 10.57
N TYR A 656 0.12 8.31 9.36
CA TYR A 656 -1.28 7.98 9.09
C TYR A 656 -1.56 6.50 9.34
N ASP A 657 -0.71 5.61 8.81
CA ASP A 657 -0.84 4.16 8.99
C ASP A 657 -0.82 3.74 10.47
N LYS A 658 -0.03 4.42 11.30
CA LYS A 658 0.05 4.21 12.76
C LYS A 658 -0.96 5.04 13.57
N GLY A 659 -1.79 5.86 12.93
CA GLY A 659 -2.85 6.64 13.58
C GLY A 659 -2.42 7.96 14.25
N TYR A 660 -1.21 8.47 14.00
CA TYR A 660 -0.78 9.81 14.46
C TYR A 660 -1.35 10.96 13.62
N ILE A 661 -1.83 10.65 12.41
CA ILE A 661 -2.67 11.53 11.61
C ILE A 661 -4.05 10.89 11.58
N HIS A 662 -5.03 11.55 12.21
CA HIS A 662 -6.39 11.05 12.26
C HIS A 662 -7.04 11.02 10.86
N TYR A 663 -7.89 10.03 10.62
CA TYR A 663 -8.47 9.79 9.31
C TYR A 663 -9.45 10.88 8.85
N ASP A 664 -10.02 11.71 9.73
CA ASP A 664 -10.97 12.78 9.38
C ASP A 664 -10.97 14.04 10.29
N SER A 665 -10.30 14.01 11.45
CA SER A 665 -10.57 14.93 12.58
C SER A 665 -9.36 15.78 13.00
N MET A 666 -8.36 15.88 12.12
CA MET A 666 -7.14 16.62 12.43
C MET A 666 -7.40 18.11 12.65
N THR A 667 -6.85 18.65 13.73
CA THR A 667 -6.77 20.10 14.01
C THR A 667 -5.33 20.58 13.84
N GLN A 668 -5.13 21.91 13.81
CA GLN A 668 -3.79 22.51 13.81
C GLN A 668 -2.95 22.05 15.00
N LYS A 669 -3.54 22.01 16.20
CA LYS A 669 -2.86 21.59 17.42
C LYS A 669 -2.45 20.12 17.38
N ALA A 670 -3.34 19.25 16.91
CA ALA A 670 -3.04 17.84 16.72
C ALA A 670 -1.92 17.63 15.69
N TYR A 671 -1.99 18.35 14.56
CA TYR A 671 -1.00 18.24 13.48
C TYR A 671 0.40 18.61 13.95
N TRP A 672 0.58 19.78 14.59
CA TRP A 672 1.90 20.23 15.01
C TRP A 672 2.48 19.40 16.16
N LYS A 673 1.64 18.94 17.10
CA LYS A 673 2.10 18.04 18.18
C LYS A 673 2.64 16.72 17.64
N ASN A 674 2.07 16.24 16.54
CA ASN A 674 2.48 15.00 15.90
C ASN A 674 3.41 15.24 14.71
N PHE A 675 3.78 16.47 14.33
CA PHE A 675 4.56 16.70 13.11
C PHE A 675 5.95 16.06 13.20
N LEU A 676 6.26 15.15 12.26
CA LEU A 676 7.50 14.36 12.24
C LEU A 676 7.78 13.56 13.54
N TYR A 677 6.73 13.22 14.30
CA TYR A 677 6.82 12.50 15.56
C TYR A 677 6.18 11.10 15.50
N LEU A 678 6.82 10.11 16.16
CA LEU A 678 6.39 8.70 16.24
C LEU A 678 6.56 8.14 17.67
N GLY A 679 6.00 8.83 18.69
CA GLY A 679 6.05 8.40 20.10
C GLY A 679 4.72 7.84 20.62
N ASP A 680 4.26 8.20 21.82
CA ASP A 680 3.02 7.63 22.38
C ASP A 680 1.76 8.23 21.71
N ASN A 681 0.93 7.38 21.10
CA ASN A 681 -0.25 7.80 20.32
C ASN A 681 -1.50 8.07 21.18
N ASN A 682 -1.49 7.72 22.48
CA ASN A 682 -2.69 7.81 23.34
C ASN A 682 -3.22 9.24 23.56
N GLN A 683 -2.45 10.27 23.21
CA GLN A 683 -2.85 11.68 23.44
C GLN A 683 -3.47 12.38 22.23
N ILE A 684 -3.46 11.79 21.02
CA ILE A 684 -3.99 12.47 19.83
C ILE A 684 -5.47 12.82 19.97
N TRP A 685 -6.24 11.92 20.59
CA TRP A 685 -7.67 12.03 20.82
C TRP A 685 -8.07 13.30 21.61
N LYS A 686 -7.14 13.86 22.41
CA LYS A 686 -7.35 15.10 23.19
C LYS A 686 -7.29 16.37 22.34
N TYR A 687 -6.79 16.29 21.12
CA TYR A 687 -6.51 17.45 20.27
C TYR A 687 -7.25 17.42 18.94
N ILE A 688 -7.99 16.34 18.63
CA ILE A 688 -8.79 16.23 17.40
C ILE A 688 -10.18 16.82 17.59
N GLU A 689 -10.83 17.20 16.49
CA GLU A 689 -12.20 17.71 16.49
C GLU A 689 -13.03 17.01 15.39
N SER A 690 -14.07 16.30 15.82
CA SER A 690 -15.00 15.58 14.95
C SER A 690 -15.66 16.54 13.95
N PRO A 691 -15.83 16.13 12.68
CA PRO A 691 -16.54 16.94 11.70
C PRO A 691 -18.05 16.98 12.02
N TYR A 692 -18.66 18.15 11.80
CA TYR A 692 -20.12 18.30 11.85
C TYR A 692 -20.73 17.84 10.51
N TYR A 693 -21.83 17.07 10.56
CA TYR A 693 -22.44 16.41 9.38
C TYR A 693 -23.81 17.00 8.97
N SER A 694 -24.15 18.25 9.34
CA SER A 694 -25.45 18.83 8.94
C SER A 694 -25.44 19.25 7.46
N THR A 695 -26.45 18.80 6.71
CA THR A 695 -26.70 19.14 5.30
C THR A 695 -27.39 20.50 5.14
N GLU A 696 -28.07 20.99 6.17
CA GLU A 696 -28.62 22.33 6.24
C GLU A 696 -27.56 23.28 6.79
N ASN A 697 -27.22 24.29 6.00
CA ASN A 697 -26.40 25.46 6.32
C ASN A 697 -25.30 25.25 7.38
N ASN A 698 -24.05 25.31 6.93
CA ASN A 698 -22.81 25.36 7.71
C ASN A 698 -22.69 26.58 8.66
N THR A 699 -23.70 26.81 9.48
CA THR A 699 -23.56 27.38 10.81
C THR A 699 -23.22 26.23 11.75
N LYS A 700 -22.34 26.47 12.74
CA LYS A 700 -22.40 25.68 13.99
C LYS A 700 -23.88 25.51 14.33
N PRO A 701 -24.35 24.33 14.79
CA PRO A 701 -25.73 24.22 15.24
C PRO A 701 -25.99 25.44 16.10
N ASN A 702 -26.97 26.26 15.72
CA ASN A 702 -27.52 27.23 16.65
C ASN A 702 -28.03 26.33 17.77
N LEU A 703 -27.20 26.17 18.79
CA LEU A 703 -27.60 25.81 20.13
C LEU A 703 -28.99 26.45 20.30
N PRO A 704 -30.08 25.69 20.54
CA PRO A 704 -31.44 26.22 20.48
C PRO A 704 -31.49 27.66 21.04
N ASP A 705 -31.77 28.62 20.15
CA ASP A 705 -31.62 30.04 20.45
C ASP A 705 -32.46 30.40 21.68
N GLY A 706 -31.88 31.14 22.62
CA GLY A 706 -32.53 31.52 23.88
C GLY A 706 -32.32 30.56 25.06
N MET A 707 -31.51 29.50 24.91
CA MET A 707 -31.14 28.62 26.03
C MET A 707 -29.88 29.09 26.79
N ASN A 708 -29.94 29.12 28.12
CA ASN A 708 -28.81 29.42 28.98
C ASN A 708 -27.97 28.15 29.17
N TYR A 709 -26.85 28.01 28.46
CA TYR A 709 -25.96 26.85 28.62
C TYR A 709 -25.10 26.98 29.88
N VAL A 710 -24.97 25.87 30.60
CA VAL A 710 -24.18 25.81 31.84
C VAL A 710 -22.70 25.96 31.49
N LYS A 711 -22.15 27.12 31.85
CA LYS A 711 -20.75 27.45 31.54
C LYS A 711 -19.77 26.53 32.26
N ASN A 712 -20.01 26.12 33.49
CA ASN A 712 -19.18 25.15 34.21
C ASN A 712 -20.04 24.39 35.23
N ILE A 713 -19.93 23.06 35.24
CA ILE A 713 -20.31 22.19 36.37
C ILE A 713 -19.01 21.88 37.11
N ASP A 714 -19.04 21.87 38.45
CA ASP A 714 -17.83 21.64 39.26
C ASP A 714 -17.31 20.21 39.02
N PRO A 715 -16.14 20.04 38.37
CA PRO A 715 -15.62 18.72 38.03
C PRO A 715 -15.11 17.95 39.26
N SER A 716 -14.94 18.62 40.41
CA SER A 716 -14.50 18.00 41.66
C SER A 716 -15.64 17.29 42.41
N LYS A 717 -16.90 17.59 42.06
CA LYS A 717 -18.09 17.04 42.70
C LYS A 717 -18.69 15.89 41.89
N LYS A 718 -19.37 15.01 42.61
CA LYS A 718 -20.21 13.94 42.04
C LYS A 718 -21.65 14.42 42.09
N TYR A 719 -22.44 13.98 41.12
CA TYR A 719 -23.82 14.43 40.99
C TYR A 719 -24.76 13.24 40.85
N ILE A 720 -25.91 13.36 41.51
CA ILE A 720 -27.09 12.56 41.23
C ILE A 720 -27.95 13.33 40.25
N ILE A 721 -28.35 12.68 39.16
CA ILE A 721 -29.28 13.27 38.18
C ILE A 721 -30.68 12.82 38.57
N SER A 722 -31.53 13.77 38.99
CA SER A 722 -32.90 13.50 39.44
C SER A 722 -33.93 14.06 38.46
N SER A 723 -34.96 13.27 38.13
CA SER A 723 -36.09 13.72 37.30
C SER A 723 -36.99 14.66 38.10
N VAL A 724 -37.31 15.83 37.53
CA VAL A 724 -38.21 16.81 38.16
C VAL A 724 -39.66 16.31 38.19
N ASN A 725 -40.07 15.51 37.20
CA ASN A 725 -41.44 15.02 37.11
C ASN A 725 -41.79 14.08 38.27
N CYS A 726 -40.89 13.15 38.58
CA CYS A 726 -41.17 12.03 39.47
C CYS A 726 -40.34 12.04 40.76
N ASN A 727 -39.43 13.01 40.93
CA ASN A 727 -38.40 13.02 41.99
C ASN A 727 -37.61 11.71 42.10
N SER A 728 -37.54 10.94 41.00
CA SER A 728 -36.74 9.73 40.85
C SER A 728 -35.31 10.09 40.48
N ILE A 729 -34.40 9.13 40.61
CA ILE A 729 -32.98 9.29 40.26
C ILE A 729 -32.61 8.36 39.10
N LEU A 730 -31.68 8.82 38.25
CA LEU A 730 -31.17 8.06 37.12
C LEU A 730 -30.01 7.16 37.55
N GLY A 731 -29.98 5.94 37.05
CA GLY A 731 -28.88 5.01 37.32
C GLY A 731 -28.92 3.76 36.46
N VAL A 732 -27.97 2.86 36.72
CA VAL A 732 -27.85 1.56 36.06
C VAL A 732 -27.73 0.45 37.09
N LYS A 733 -28.35 -0.70 36.82
CA LYS A 733 -28.28 -1.88 37.72
C LYS A 733 -26.98 -2.67 37.60
N ILE A 734 -26.38 -2.71 36.41
CA ILE A 734 -25.20 -3.51 36.10
C ILE A 734 -24.25 -2.62 35.28
N ILE A 735 -22.95 -2.68 35.57
CA ILE A 735 -21.93 -1.92 34.85
C ILE A 735 -21.41 -2.77 33.69
N GLU A 736 -22.14 -2.78 32.57
CA GLU A 736 -21.79 -3.51 31.34
C GLU A 736 -22.18 -2.69 30.09
N ASN A 737 -21.42 -2.84 29.00
CA ASN A 737 -21.70 -2.19 27.73
C ASN A 737 -23.11 -2.51 27.22
N GLY A 738 -23.88 -1.46 26.94
CA GLY A 738 -25.23 -1.57 26.38
C GLY A 738 -26.34 -1.61 27.43
N GLN A 739 -26.00 -1.50 28.73
CA GLN A 739 -27.02 -1.43 29.76
C GLN A 739 -27.78 -0.10 29.72
N ALA A 740 -29.11 -0.16 29.78
CA ALA A 740 -29.96 1.03 29.75
C ALA A 740 -29.91 1.83 31.06
N VAL A 741 -29.88 3.15 30.92
CA VAL A 741 -30.10 4.08 32.04
C VAL A 741 -31.59 4.11 32.34
N ILE A 742 -31.94 3.89 33.60
CA ILE A 742 -33.32 3.84 34.07
C ILE A 742 -33.52 4.82 35.21
N GLN A 743 -34.77 5.23 35.43
CA GLN A 743 -35.13 5.89 36.67
C GLN A 743 -35.46 4.87 37.77
N HIS A 744 -35.20 5.23 39.02
CA HIS A 744 -35.57 4.43 40.19
C HIS A 744 -35.73 5.32 41.44
N THR A 745 -36.24 4.75 42.52
CA THR A 745 -36.43 5.39 43.82
C THR A 745 -35.75 4.55 44.91
N ASN A 746 -34.69 5.07 45.54
CA ASN A 746 -34.00 4.43 46.69
C ASN A 746 -33.63 2.95 46.48
N ASP A 747 -32.99 2.61 45.36
CA ASP A 747 -32.40 1.28 45.16
C ASP A 747 -30.89 1.35 45.48
N PRO A 748 -30.40 0.70 46.54
CA PRO A 748 -28.97 0.68 46.86
C PRO A 748 -28.14 -0.14 45.86
N ASN A 749 -28.77 -0.94 45.00
CA ASN A 749 -28.09 -1.79 43.99
C ASN A 749 -27.89 -1.10 42.64
N THR A 750 -28.29 0.16 42.51
CA THR A 750 -28.12 0.94 41.28
C THR A 750 -26.96 1.92 41.42
N HIS A 751 -26.16 2.02 40.37
CA HIS A 751 -25.08 3.00 40.27
C HIS A 751 -25.65 4.30 39.69
N SER A 752 -25.73 5.35 40.53
CA SER A 752 -26.46 6.59 40.22
C SER A 752 -25.64 7.87 40.45
N LEU A 753 -24.32 7.71 40.61
CA LEU A 753 -23.37 8.82 40.78
C LEU A 753 -22.65 9.10 39.47
N PHE A 754 -22.66 10.36 39.03
CA PHE A 754 -22.06 10.80 37.78
C PHE A 754 -21.02 11.91 37.96
N ASN A 755 -20.02 11.91 37.09
CA ASN A 755 -19.05 13.00 36.94
C ASN A 755 -19.23 13.67 35.57
N PHE A 756 -19.12 14.99 35.54
CA PHE A 756 -19.28 15.80 34.33
C PHE A 756 -17.92 16.30 33.86
N GLU A 757 -17.46 15.80 32.72
CA GLU A 757 -16.21 16.26 32.09
C GLU A 757 -16.52 17.21 30.95
N LYS A 758 -16.13 18.48 31.10
CA LYS A 758 -16.35 19.51 30.08
C LYS A 758 -15.31 19.44 28.96
N LEU A 759 -15.77 19.55 27.72
CA LEU A 759 -14.95 19.58 26.51
C LEU A 759 -14.76 20.99 25.96
N SER A 760 -13.80 21.15 25.03
CA SER A 760 -13.43 22.45 24.44
C SER A 760 -14.54 23.09 23.59
N ASP A 761 -15.50 22.29 23.12
CA ASP A 761 -16.65 22.75 22.34
C ASP A 761 -17.86 23.15 23.21
N GLY A 762 -17.72 23.10 24.54
CA GLY A 762 -18.77 23.44 25.50
C GLY A 762 -19.72 22.30 25.85
N SER A 763 -19.58 21.13 25.23
CA SER A 763 -20.32 19.92 25.62
C SER A 763 -19.69 19.21 26.82
N TYR A 764 -20.42 18.25 27.40
CA TYR A 764 -20.01 17.44 28.54
C TYR A 764 -20.07 15.95 28.20
N ILE A 765 -19.13 15.19 28.74
CA ILE A 765 -19.22 13.73 28.88
C ILE A 765 -19.74 13.45 30.29
N ILE A 766 -20.79 12.65 30.39
CA ILE A 766 -21.41 12.25 31.66
C ILE A 766 -20.92 10.84 32.00
N LYS A 767 -19.97 10.73 32.92
CA LYS A 767 -19.31 9.48 33.30
C LYS A 767 -19.96 8.87 34.52
N LEU A 768 -20.10 7.55 34.54
CA LEU A 768 -20.49 6.83 35.74
C LEU A 768 -19.29 6.77 36.70
N ASN A 769 -19.48 7.25 37.93
CA ASN A 769 -18.39 7.47 38.90
C ASN A 769 -17.58 6.18 39.16
N ASN A 770 -16.25 6.32 39.24
CA ASN A 770 -15.29 5.23 39.45
C ASN A 770 -15.32 4.12 38.37
N THR A 771 -15.84 4.39 37.17
CA THR A 771 -15.82 3.45 36.05
C THR A 771 -15.26 4.07 34.77
N LYS A 772 -15.01 3.25 33.74
CA LYS A 772 -14.69 3.72 32.37
C LYS A 772 -15.94 3.99 31.53
N MET A 773 -17.13 3.84 32.10
CA MET A 773 -18.40 3.91 31.40
C MET A 773 -18.94 5.34 31.41
N CYS A 774 -19.55 5.75 30.31
CA CYS A 774 -20.27 7.01 30.19
C CYS A 774 -21.63 6.80 29.52
N LEU A 775 -22.49 7.82 29.63
CA LEU A 775 -23.76 7.82 28.91
C LEU A 775 -23.50 7.83 27.40
N ASP A 776 -24.23 6.99 26.68
CA ASP A 776 -24.05 6.71 25.26
C ASP A 776 -25.41 6.57 24.57
N ILE A 777 -25.55 7.19 23.41
CA ILE A 777 -26.65 6.93 22.49
C ILE A 777 -26.17 5.86 21.49
N PRO A 778 -26.77 4.66 21.48
CA PRO A 778 -26.25 3.55 20.71
C PRO A 778 -26.23 3.86 19.21
N ASN A 779 -25.15 3.44 18.54
CA ASN A 779 -24.98 3.55 17.09
C ASN A 779 -25.19 4.95 16.50
N PHE A 780 -24.96 6.01 17.29
CA PHE A 780 -25.23 7.40 16.87
C PHE A 780 -26.68 7.62 16.41
N ALA A 781 -27.61 6.82 16.94
CA ALA A 781 -29.02 6.91 16.58
C ALA A 781 -29.58 8.32 16.85
N LYS A 782 -30.43 8.78 15.94
CA LYS A 782 -31.14 10.07 16.02
C LYS A 782 -32.65 9.88 16.14
N GLU A 783 -33.12 8.65 16.17
CA GLU A 783 -34.54 8.30 16.25
C GLU A 783 -35.10 8.60 17.65
N GLU A 784 -36.33 9.11 17.69
CA GLU A 784 -37.04 9.36 18.95
C GLU A 784 -37.31 8.04 19.68
N GLY A 785 -37.20 8.07 21.01
CA GLY A 785 -37.39 6.87 21.82
C GLY A 785 -36.16 5.96 21.90
N THR A 786 -35.05 6.35 21.26
CA THR A 786 -33.77 5.65 21.45
C THR A 786 -33.35 5.72 22.92
N LYS A 787 -33.12 4.55 23.52
CA LYS A 787 -32.68 4.44 24.91
C LYS A 787 -31.25 4.95 25.08
N VAL A 788 -31.02 5.71 26.14
CA VAL A 788 -29.68 6.09 26.58
C VAL A 788 -29.10 4.93 27.37
N LEU A 789 -27.90 4.50 26.98
CA LEU A 789 -27.19 3.36 27.56
C LEU A 789 -25.93 3.84 28.27
N ILE A 790 -25.25 2.93 28.95
CA ILE A 790 -23.85 3.10 29.30
C ILE A 790 -22.94 2.32 28.35
N TRP A 791 -21.82 2.94 27.97
CA TRP A 791 -20.80 2.32 27.13
C TRP A 791 -19.42 2.81 27.54
N GLU A 792 -18.38 2.01 27.28
CA GLU A 792 -17.00 2.43 27.49
C GLU A 792 -16.68 3.67 26.64
N LEU A 793 -15.97 4.63 27.22
CA LEU A 793 -15.67 5.90 26.56
C LEU A 793 -14.95 5.69 25.21
N ASN A 794 -15.62 6.04 24.12
CA ASN A 794 -15.09 6.02 22.75
C ASN A 794 -14.94 7.44 22.17
N GLY A 795 -15.51 8.46 22.83
CA GLY A 795 -15.35 9.86 22.50
C GLY A 795 -16.15 10.34 21.28
N GLY A 796 -17.10 9.54 20.78
CA GLY A 796 -18.03 9.93 19.73
C GLY A 796 -19.02 11.02 20.19
N ASP A 797 -19.61 11.76 19.24
CA ASP A 797 -20.63 12.77 19.56
C ASP A 797 -21.91 12.16 20.18
N ASN A 798 -22.11 10.85 20.04
CA ASN A 798 -23.16 10.10 20.71
C ASN A 798 -22.95 9.94 22.23
N GLN A 799 -21.77 10.28 22.75
CA GLN A 799 -21.41 10.31 24.18
C GLN A 799 -21.25 11.73 24.74
N ARG A 800 -21.62 12.75 23.96
CA ARG A 800 -21.44 14.17 24.30
C ARG A 800 -22.80 14.86 24.41
N PHE A 801 -22.94 15.70 25.43
CA PHE A 801 -24.21 16.33 25.76
C PHE A 801 -24.03 17.81 26.09
N TYR A 802 -24.91 18.67 25.57
CA TYR A 802 -25.05 20.04 26.05
C TYR A 802 -25.95 20.07 27.28
N ILE A 803 -25.67 20.98 28.21
CA ILE A 803 -26.45 21.15 29.42
C ILE A 803 -26.93 22.59 29.46
N SER A 804 -28.26 22.77 29.51
CA SER A 804 -28.89 24.08 29.68
C SER A 804 -29.56 24.16 31.05
N ILE A 805 -29.54 25.35 31.65
CA ILE A 805 -30.20 25.68 32.90
C ILE A 805 -31.41 26.58 32.64
N ASN A 806 -32.55 26.23 33.23
CA ASN A 806 -33.79 26.99 33.17
C ASN A 806 -33.86 28.01 34.31
N THR A 807 -34.80 28.96 34.23
CA THR A 807 -35.00 30.01 35.24
C THR A 807 -35.37 29.48 36.62
N ASP A 808 -35.95 28.28 36.69
CA ASP A 808 -36.33 27.57 37.91
C ASP A 808 -35.20 26.68 38.48
N SER A 809 -33.96 26.85 38.00
CA SER A 809 -32.79 26.06 38.40
C SER A 809 -32.89 24.56 38.07
N THR A 810 -33.78 24.17 37.14
CA THR A 810 -33.78 22.85 36.52
C THR A 810 -32.88 22.82 35.28
N TYR A 811 -32.51 21.62 34.84
CA TYR A 811 -31.59 21.39 33.75
C TYR A 811 -32.22 20.58 32.64
N ASN A 812 -31.88 20.92 31.40
CA ASN A 812 -32.07 20.06 30.24
C ASN A 812 -30.72 19.49 29.81
N ILE A 813 -30.70 18.20 29.48
CA ILE A 813 -29.53 17.52 28.92
C ILE A 813 -29.85 17.17 27.48
N ILE A 814 -29.02 17.64 26.55
CA ILE A 814 -29.31 17.64 25.11
C ILE A 814 -28.20 16.88 24.40
N SER A 815 -28.56 15.89 23.60
CA SER A 815 -27.63 15.13 22.78
C SER A 815 -26.88 16.06 21.81
N LYS A 816 -25.54 16.02 21.80
CA LYS A 816 -24.76 16.73 20.79
C LYS A 816 -24.96 16.14 19.39
N ASN A 817 -25.19 14.83 19.30
CA ASN A 817 -25.35 14.12 18.03
C ASN A 817 -26.69 14.40 17.33
N SER A 818 -27.79 14.50 18.10
CA SER A 818 -29.15 14.61 17.56
C SER A 818 -29.88 15.92 17.90
N PHE A 819 -29.36 16.72 18.83
CA PHE A 819 -30.02 17.89 19.43
C PHE A 819 -31.34 17.59 20.16
N LYS A 820 -31.63 16.30 20.40
CA LYS A 820 -32.77 15.83 21.18
C LYS A 820 -32.49 15.84 22.68
N TYR A 821 -33.56 15.96 23.46
CA TYR A 821 -33.53 16.09 24.90
C TYR A 821 -33.57 14.72 25.56
N PHE A 822 -32.89 14.59 26.68
CA PHE A 822 -33.14 13.51 27.62
C PHE A 822 -34.60 13.57 28.09
N ASP A 823 -35.27 12.43 28.03
CA ASP A 823 -36.70 12.31 28.31
C ASP A 823 -36.95 11.00 29.06
N ILE A 824 -37.76 11.04 30.12
CA ILE A 824 -38.28 9.83 30.76
C ILE A 824 -39.46 9.33 29.93
N TYR A 825 -39.34 8.11 29.38
CA TYR A 825 -40.33 7.56 28.45
C TYR A 825 -41.78 7.68 28.97
N ASN A 826 -42.65 8.32 28.17
CA ASN A 826 -44.05 8.65 28.48
C ASN A 826 -44.26 9.47 29.76
N GLY A 827 -43.23 10.06 30.34
CA GLY A 827 -43.27 10.72 31.64
C GLY A 827 -43.72 9.80 32.78
N SER A 828 -43.62 8.48 32.62
CA SER A 828 -43.97 7.52 33.68
C SER A 828 -43.11 7.78 34.92
N CYS A 829 -43.66 7.49 36.10
CA CYS A 829 -42.93 7.51 37.37
C CYS A 829 -42.61 6.10 37.89
N ASP A 830 -42.86 5.06 37.08
CA ASP A 830 -42.60 3.68 37.47
C ASP A 830 -41.08 3.41 37.52
N PRO A 831 -40.57 2.77 38.59
CA PRO A 831 -39.18 2.33 38.67
C PRO A 831 -38.82 1.40 37.51
N GLY A 832 -37.66 1.61 36.88
CA GLY A 832 -37.21 0.84 35.71
C GLY A 832 -37.56 1.47 34.37
N THR A 833 -38.33 2.57 34.34
CA THR A 833 -38.61 3.30 33.10
C THR A 833 -37.30 3.82 32.49
N PRO A 834 -37.05 3.59 31.19
CA PRO A 834 -35.80 3.97 30.55
C PRO A 834 -35.72 5.47 30.28
N LEU A 835 -34.49 5.99 30.37
CA LEU A 835 -34.11 7.27 29.81
C LEU A 835 -33.98 7.12 28.29
N ILE A 836 -34.59 8.02 27.54
CA ILE A 836 -34.56 8.06 26.07
C ILE A 836 -34.16 9.45 25.58
N ILE A 837 -33.93 9.57 24.27
CA ILE A 837 -33.88 10.87 23.59
C ILE A 837 -35.21 11.17 22.88
N TRP A 838 -35.70 12.40 22.98
CA TRP A 838 -36.93 12.86 22.36
C TRP A 838 -36.85 14.32 21.92
N GLU A 839 -37.70 14.73 20.97
CA GLU A 839 -37.83 16.14 20.58
C GLU A 839 -38.25 17.03 21.77
N ALA A 840 -37.94 18.32 21.70
CA ALA A 840 -38.30 19.25 22.77
C ALA A 840 -39.83 19.32 22.95
N ASN A 841 -40.35 18.91 24.09
CA ASN A 841 -41.81 18.90 24.36
C ASN A 841 -42.24 19.87 25.46
N LYS A 842 -41.28 20.55 26.12
CA LYS A 842 -41.50 21.50 27.23
C LYS A 842 -42.26 20.91 28.43
N GLN A 843 -42.30 19.59 28.55
CA GLN A 843 -42.93 18.89 29.66
C GLN A 843 -41.92 18.56 30.76
N LYS A 844 -42.42 18.28 31.97
CA LYS A 844 -41.59 18.04 33.16
C LYS A 844 -40.70 16.80 33.07
N ASN A 845 -41.04 15.84 32.21
CA ASN A 845 -40.27 14.61 31.97
C ASN A 845 -38.95 14.85 31.20
N GLN A 846 -38.68 16.08 30.73
CA GLN A 846 -37.40 16.50 30.15
C GLN A 846 -36.56 17.39 31.09
N LEU A 847 -37.06 17.64 32.31
CA LEU A 847 -36.42 18.52 33.28
C LEU A 847 -35.74 17.68 34.37
N PHE A 848 -34.49 18.01 34.68
CA PHE A 848 -33.66 17.31 35.65
C PHE A 848 -33.08 18.26 36.70
N LYS A 849 -32.73 17.72 37.87
CA LYS A 849 -31.93 18.39 38.90
C LYS A 849 -30.57 17.69 38.99
N LEU A 850 -29.51 18.49 39.07
CA LEU A 850 -28.16 18.00 39.36
C LEU A 850 -27.89 18.21 40.86
N ILE A 851 -28.02 17.17 41.66
CA ILE A 851 -27.85 17.23 43.11
C ILE A 851 -26.40 16.86 43.42
N PRO A 852 -25.57 17.77 43.97
CA PRO A 852 -24.24 17.42 44.42
C PRO A 852 -24.33 16.37 45.53
N ALA A 853 -23.62 15.26 45.37
CA ALA A 853 -23.42 14.30 46.42
C ALA A 853 -22.13 14.69 47.17
N ASP A 854 -22.26 15.11 48.43
CA ASP A 854 -21.11 15.23 49.31
C ASP A 854 -20.56 13.81 49.61
N ASN A 855 -19.24 13.70 49.67
CA ASN A 855 -18.51 12.41 49.67
C ASN A 855 -18.99 11.38 50.69
#